data_AF-A0A2G2JEX0-F1
#
_entry.id   AF-A0A2G2JEX0-F1
#
_cell.length_a   1.000
_cell.length_b   1.000
_cell.length_c   1.000
_cell.angle_alpha   90.00
_cell.angle_beta   90.00
_cell.angle_gamma   90.00
#
_symmetry.space_group_name_H-M   'P 1'
#
loop_
_entity.id
_entity.type
_entity.pdbx_description
1 polymer ?
#
loop_
_entity_poly.entity_id
_entity_poly.type
_entity_poly.pdbx_seq_one_letter_code
_entity_poly.pdbx_strand_id
1 'polypeptide(L)'
;MSENTVKANEGSNIALLGFMFAFLLAFIGITIWVNLLANKDENHIEHAGELRVLSQELAKNAVEAAGGKPDAFGQLREARDNFDMRWGYLLSGSEELDLSSADAAQDSGVQATWSAVKADADQIVRSEEIILSVHEVAALLAETIPQLQVEYDEIVDILLESGAPAEQVAVAQRQSWLAERIVRSVNKVLAGGDDAVMAADAFGRDASLFGRVLDGMIQGNIAMNISQVTNEEAVYALAEVAELFEFVSGSVDEILETSPELFQVREASDNIFQNSRILLEQASNLTNNIQENAEQRNLYQYVGYACAALALLLLIVLGNKSLSETRRREEEAQDREKDTRDTNEQNQVAILRLLDEIADLADGDLTASATVTEDFTGAIADAINFAIDQMRVLVSSINDTAVQVSSAAQETQATAMHLAEASEHQAQEIAGASAAINEMAVSIDQVSANASESSAVAERSVAIANKGSEVVQSTISGMDNIREQIQETSKRIKRLGESSQEIGDIISLITDIADQTNILSLNAAIQASMAGDAGRGFAVVADEVQRLAERSAAATKQIEALVKTIQNDTNEAVISMEQTTTEVVRGARLAQDAGVALEEIESVSNNLAELIQNISNAARQQASSAGHISNTMNVIQEITSQTSAGTTATAKSIGNLAEMANMLRESVAGFKLPESGLMSVHSGIDDEQDAL
;
A
#
# COMPACT_ATOMS: atom_id res chain seq x y z
N MET A 1 61.63 32.72 -72.63
CA MET A 1 60.34 33.01 -71.95
C MET A 1 59.67 31.76 -71.36
N SER A 2 60.33 30.58 -71.32
CA SER A 2 59.75 29.32 -70.82
C SER A 2 60.26 28.86 -69.45
N GLU A 3 61.20 29.56 -68.82
CA GLU A 3 61.75 29.19 -67.50
C GLU A 3 60.94 29.78 -66.33
N ASN A 4 60.32 30.95 -66.53
CA ASN A 4 59.45 31.58 -65.52
C ASN A 4 58.06 30.93 -65.41
N THR A 5 57.60 30.21 -66.45
CA THR A 5 56.30 29.50 -66.41
C THR A 5 56.39 28.13 -65.73
N VAL A 6 57.55 27.48 -65.73
CA VAL A 6 57.77 26.18 -65.07
C VAL A 6 57.88 26.35 -63.54
N LYS A 7 58.63 27.36 -63.07
CA LYS A 7 58.70 27.68 -61.63
C LYS A 7 57.37 28.14 -61.03
N ALA A 8 56.52 28.81 -61.81
CA ALA A 8 55.18 29.20 -61.38
C ALA A 8 54.23 28.00 -61.24
N ASN A 9 54.40 26.94 -62.07
CA ASN A 9 53.56 25.76 -62.03
C ASN A 9 53.98 24.78 -60.91
N GLU A 10 55.28 24.64 -60.64
CA GLU A 10 55.80 23.89 -59.49
C GLU A 10 55.37 24.53 -58.16
N GLY A 11 55.44 25.86 -58.04
CA GLY A 11 54.95 26.58 -56.86
C GLY A 11 53.44 26.41 -56.63
N SER A 12 52.65 26.36 -57.70
CA SER A 12 51.21 26.11 -57.63
C SER A 12 50.86 24.67 -57.20
N ASN A 13 51.62 23.67 -57.67
CA ASN A 13 51.42 22.27 -57.29
C ASN A 13 51.81 22.00 -55.83
N ILE A 14 52.90 22.60 -55.35
CA ILE A 14 53.32 22.51 -53.95
C ILE A 14 52.29 23.19 -53.03
N ALA A 15 51.73 24.33 -53.44
CA ALA A 15 50.66 24.99 -52.69
C ALA A 15 49.38 24.13 -52.63
N LEU A 16 48.97 23.52 -53.75
CA LEU A 16 47.83 22.61 -53.82
C LEU A 16 47.99 21.36 -52.93
N LEU A 17 49.18 20.76 -52.92
CA LEU A 17 49.51 19.63 -52.04
C LEU A 17 49.47 20.05 -50.56
N GLY A 18 49.96 21.25 -50.25
CA GLY A 18 49.92 21.83 -48.91
C GLY A 18 48.48 22.05 -48.40
N PHE A 19 47.60 22.59 -49.25
CA PHE A 19 46.18 22.76 -48.89
C PHE A 19 45.46 21.42 -48.70
N MET A 20 45.70 20.44 -49.57
CA MET A 20 45.15 19.09 -49.42
C MET A 20 45.57 18.45 -48.09
N PHE A 21 46.85 18.52 -47.74
CA PHE A 21 47.35 17.97 -46.48
C PHE A 21 46.76 18.71 -45.27
N ALA A 22 46.58 20.03 -45.35
CA ALA A 22 45.91 20.81 -44.31
C ALA A 22 44.44 20.41 -44.13
N PHE A 23 43.67 20.18 -45.20
CA PHE A 23 42.28 19.70 -45.11
C PHE A 23 42.18 18.27 -44.59
N LEU A 24 43.14 17.40 -44.91
CA LEU A 24 43.18 16.03 -44.40
C LEU A 24 43.52 15.99 -42.90
N LEU A 25 44.48 16.82 -42.46
CA LEU A 25 44.78 16.99 -41.04
C LEU A 25 43.62 17.62 -40.28
N ALA A 26 42.92 18.59 -40.88
CA ALA A 26 41.71 19.16 -40.29
C ALA A 26 40.59 18.12 -40.16
N PHE A 27 40.38 17.27 -41.17
CA PHE A 27 39.43 16.15 -41.09
C PHE A 27 39.80 15.19 -39.95
N ILE A 28 41.04 14.69 -39.94
CA ILE A 28 41.52 13.77 -38.89
C ILE A 28 41.40 14.41 -37.50
N GLY A 29 41.80 15.68 -37.36
CA GLY A 29 41.70 16.43 -36.10
C GLY A 29 40.25 16.62 -35.63
N ILE A 30 39.34 17.00 -36.53
CA ILE A 30 37.91 17.15 -36.23
C ILE A 30 37.31 15.79 -35.87
N THR A 31 37.62 14.72 -36.61
CA THR A 31 37.09 13.38 -36.34
C THR A 31 37.60 12.83 -35.00
N ILE A 32 38.88 12.98 -34.67
CA ILE A 32 39.42 12.58 -33.37
C ILE A 32 38.77 13.41 -32.25
N TRP A 33 38.63 14.73 -32.44
CA TRP A 33 38.04 15.61 -31.44
C TRP A 33 36.55 15.31 -31.19
N VAL A 34 35.76 15.10 -32.25
CA VAL A 34 34.34 14.71 -32.16
C VAL A 34 34.20 13.33 -31.52
N ASN A 35 35.07 12.36 -31.86
CA ASN A 35 35.00 11.02 -31.30
C ASN A 35 35.36 10.99 -29.80
N LEU A 36 36.38 11.74 -29.37
CA LEU A 36 36.72 11.90 -27.95
C LEU A 36 35.58 12.55 -27.16
N LEU A 37 34.87 13.51 -27.75
CA LEU A 37 33.75 14.19 -27.12
C LEU A 37 32.50 13.30 -27.06
N ALA A 38 32.22 12.53 -28.10
CA ALA A 38 31.13 11.55 -28.14
C ALA A 38 31.29 10.47 -27.06
N ASN A 39 32.51 9.97 -26.86
CA ASN A 39 32.81 8.98 -25.82
C ASN A 39 32.57 9.54 -24.39
N LYS A 40 32.79 10.85 -24.19
CA LYS A 40 32.48 11.53 -22.92
C LYS A 40 30.99 11.72 -22.71
N ASP A 41 30.27 12.12 -23.75
CA ASP A 41 28.81 12.29 -23.72
C ASP A 41 28.12 10.94 -23.42
N GLU A 42 28.61 9.82 -23.98
CA GLU A 42 28.11 8.47 -23.69
C GLU A 42 28.24 8.10 -22.21
N ASN A 43 29.43 8.30 -21.60
CA ASN A 43 29.65 8.06 -20.18
C ASN A 43 28.80 8.99 -19.28
N HIS A 44 28.60 10.24 -19.69
CA HIS A 44 27.73 11.18 -18.96
C HIS A 44 26.27 10.74 -19.00
N ILE A 45 25.79 10.25 -20.15
CA ILE A 45 24.43 9.70 -20.31
C ILE A 45 24.25 8.45 -19.45
N GLU A 46 25.24 7.54 -19.43
CA GLU A 46 25.21 6.34 -18.58
C GLU A 46 25.07 6.71 -17.10
N HIS A 47 25.98 7.56 -16.58
CA HIS A 47 25.92 7.97 -15.18
C HIS A 47 24.62 8.71 -14.85
N ALA A 48 24.15 9.62 -15.71
CA ALA A 48 22.89 10.34 -15.50
C ALA A 48 21.67 9.41 -15.57
N GLY A 49 21.69 8.40 -16.45
CA GLY A 49 20.67 7.37 -16.54
C GLY A 49 20.57 6.53 -15.27
N GLU A 50 21.72 6.15 -14.71
CA GLU A 50 21.81 5.38 -13.46
C GLU A 50 21.29 6.15 -12.24
N LEU A 51 21.47 7.47 -12.19
CA LEU A 51 20.87 8.30 -11.14
C LEU A 51 19.33 8.19 -11.10
N ARG A 52 18.68 7.96 -12.25
CA ARG A 52 17.22 7.76 -12.31
C ARG A 52 16.82 6.46 -11.63
N VAL A 53 17.58 5.39 -11.85
CA VAL A 53 17.33 4.08 -11.21
C VAL A 53 17.59 4.18 -9.71
N LEU A 54 18.75 4.73 -9.33
CA LEU A 54 19.13 4.90 -7.93
C LEU A 54 18.14 5.80 -7.17
N SER A 55 17.54 6.82 -7.80
CA SER A 55 16.49 7.62 -7.14
C SER A 55 15.27 6.77 -6.75
N GLN A 56 14.90 5.78 -7.56
CA GLN A 56 13.77 4.89 -7.25
C GLN A 56 14.16 3.85 -6.19
N GLU A 57 15.38 3.30 -6.26
CA GLU A 57 15.89 2.37 -5.26
C GLU A 57 15.99 3.01 -3.88
N LEU A 58 16.49 4.25 -3.80
CA LEU A 58 16.52 5.03 -2.57
C LEU A 58 15.14 5.16 -1.94
N ALA A 59 14.11 5.47 -2.74
CA ALA A 59 12.73 5.59 -2.26
C ALA A 59 12.20 4.27 -1.72
N LYS A 60 12.40 3.18 -2.46
CA LYS A 60 11.97 1.83 -2.05
C LYS A 60 12.66 1.40 -0.77
N ASN A 61 14.00 1.46 -0.75
CA ASN A 61 14.80 0.94 0.35
C ASN A 61 14.66 1.81 1.61
N ALA A 62 14.42 3.11 1.47
CA ALA A 62 14.10 3.98 2.62
C ALA A 62 12.81 3.56 3.31
N VAL A 63 11.74 3.29 2.55
CA VAL A 63 10.45 2.83 3.11
C VAL A 63 10.59 1.46 3.77
N GLU A 64 11.35 0.55 3.15
CA GLU A 64 11.57 -0.80 3.69
C GLU A 64 12.45 -0.79 4.94
N ALA A 65 13.50 0.04 4.96
CA ALA A 65 14.37 0.22 6.13
C ALA A 65 13.62 0.88 7.29
N ALA A 66 12.85 1.94 7.01
CA ALA A 66 11.98 2.58 8.02
C ALA A 66 10.90 1.64 8.56
N GLY A 67 10.51 0.62 7.78
CA GLY A 67 9.60 -0.46 8.20
C GLY A 67 10.28 -1.65 8.88
N GLY A 68 11.55 -1.52 9.27
CA GLY A 68 12.26 -2.53 10.08
C GLY A 68 12.80 -3.74 9.32
N LYS A 69 12.96 -3.69 7.98
CA LYS A 69 13.61 -4.77 7.23
C LYS A 69 15.15 -4.65 7.31
N PRO A 70 15.87 -5.65 7.86
CA PRO A 70 17.33 -5.58 8.03
C PRO A 70 18.08 -5.38 6.70
N ASP A 71 17.74 -6.16 5.67
CA ASP A 71 18.44 -6.12 4.38
C ASP A 71 18.31 -4.76 3.66
N ALA A 72 17.22 -4.02 3.93
CA ALA A 72 16.95 -2.74 3.29
C ALA A 72 17.91 -1.63 3.74
N PHE A 73 18.46 -1.69 4.96
CA PHE A 73 19.46 -0.73 5.43
C PHE A 73 20.75 -0.81 4.61
N GLY A 74 21.20 -2.03 4.31
CA GLY A 74 22.36 -2.27 3.44
C GLY A 74 22.12 -1.73 2.04
N GLN A 75 20.95 -2.03 1.47
CA GLN A 75 20.57 -1.59 0.12
C GLN A 75 20.39 -0.06 0.04
N LEU A 76 19.85 0.58 1.08
CA LEU A 76 19.72 2.04 1.17
C LEU A 76 21.10 2.71 1.21
N ARG A 77 22.02 2.16 2.01
CA ARG A 77 23.41 2.64 2.11
C ARG A 77 24.13 2.54 0.77
N GLU A 78 24.02 1.39 0.10
CA GLU A 78 24.62 1.14 -1.20
C GLU A 78 24.04 2.07 -2.28
N ALA A 79 22.71 2.20 -2.37
CA ALA A 79 22.06 3.10 -3.32
C ALA A 79 22.47 4.56 -3.09
N ARG A 80 22.57 4.99 -1.82
CA ARG A 80 23.03 6.32 -1.44
C ARG A 80 24.47 6.58 -1.87
N ASP A 81 25.37 5.66 -1.57
CA ASP A 81 26.80 5.81 -1.86
C ASP A 81 27.05 5.78 -3.38
N ASN A 82 26.35 4.91 -4.11
CA ASN A 82 26.40 4.86 -5.57
C ASN A 82 25.85 6.13 -6.22
N PHE A 83 24.76 6.69 -5.69
CA PHE A 83 24.22 7.96 -6.17
C PHE A 83 25.23 9.08 -5.95
N ASP A 84 25.79 9.20 -4.74
CA ASP A 84 26.79 10.23 -4.40
C ASP A 84 28.02 10.17 -5.31
N MET A 85 28.54 8.96 -5.52
CA MET A 85 29.69 8.71 -6.38
C MET A 85 29.42 9.11 -7.84
N ARG A 86 28.32 8.61 -8.42
CA ARG A 86 27.97 8.90 -9.83
C ARG A 86 27.62 10.38 -10.04
N TRP A 87 26.93 10.99 -9.09
CA TRP A 87 26.68 12.43 -9.12
C TRP A 87 27.98 13.23 -9.01
N GLY A 88 28.92 12.79 -8.18
CA GLY A 88 30.27 13.35 -8.08
C GLY A 88 31.03 13.33 -9.40
N TYR A 89 30.94 12.23 -10.17
CA TYR A 89 31.52 12.12 -11.51
C TYR A 89 30.95 13.14 -12.50
N LEU A 90 29.63 13.35 -12.48
CA LEU A 90 28.98 14.34 -13.35
C LEU A 90 29.31 15.78 -12.95
N LEU A 91 29.36 16.08 -11.66
CA LEU A 91 29.57 17.44 -11.16
C LEU A 91 31.04 17.88 -11.24
N SER A 92 31.97 16.99 -10.90
CA SER A 92 33.38 17.32 -10.68
C SER A 92 34.32 16.72 -11.73
N GLY A 93 33.86 15.72 -12.48
CA GLY A 93 34.72 14.84 -13.27
C GLY A 93 35.51 13.84 -12.40
N SER A 94 36.25 12.96 -13.05
CA SER A 94 37.17 12.00 -12.43
C SER A 94 38.43 11.86 -13.27
N GLU A 95 39.60 12.14 -12.67
CA GLU A 95 40.90 11.89 -13.33
C GLU A 95 41.18 10.40 -13.54
N GLU A 96 40.60 9.52 -12.72
CA GLU A 96 40.79 8.07 -12.80
C GLU A 96 40.03 7.45 -13.98
N LEU A 97 38.91 8.05 -14.37
CA LEU A 97 38.06 7.62 -15.49
C LEU A 97 38.26 8.45 -16.77
N ASP A 98 39.24 9.37 -16.79
CA ASP A 98 39.42 10.38 -17.86
C ASP A 98 38.13 11.14 -18.21
N LEU A 99 37.30 11.39 -17.19
CA LEU A 99 35.97 11.97 -17.32
C LEU A 99 36.00 13.44 -16.88
N SER A 100 35.64 14.37 -17.75
CA SER A 100 35.46 15.78 -17.37
C SER A 100 34.06 16.02 -16.78
N SER A 101 33.87 17.10 -16.02
CA SER A 101 32.55 17.51 -15.52
C SER A 101 31.57 17.73 -16.68
N ALA A 102 30.30 17.40 -16.46
CA ALA A 102 29.23 17.71 -17.40
C ALA A 102 28.75 19.14 -17.17
N ASP A 103 28.87 20.02 -18.17
CA ASP A 103 28.44 21.43 -18.06
C ASP A 103 26.95 21.55 -17.68
N ALA A 104 26.12 20.63 -18.17
CA ALA A 104 24.68 20.57 -17.87
C ALA A 104 24.37 20.18 -16.41
N ALA A 105 25.34 19.63 -15.66
CA ALA A 105 25.12 19.20 -14.28
C ALA A 105 25.05 20.36 -13.28
N GLN A 106 25.69 21.51 -13.55
CA GLN A 106 25.69 22.65 -12.62
C GLN A 106 24.31 23.29 -12.46
N ASP A 107 23.51 23.30 -13.53
CA ASP A 107 22.20 23.97 -13.58
C ASP A 107 21.01 22.99 -13.48
N SER A 108 21.26 21.69 -13.21
CA SER A 108 20.23 20.65 -13.25
C SER A 108 19.29 20.64 -12.03
N GLY A 109 19.65 21.32 -10.95
CA GLY A 109 18.92 21.30 -9.67
C GLY A 109 19.10 20.02 -8.84
N VAL A 110 19.75 18.98 -9.39
CA VAL A 110 19.96 17.67 -8.74
C VAL A 110 20.71 17.80 -7.42
N GLN A 111 21.78 18.61 -7.35
CA GLN A 111 22.60 18.77 -6.14
C GLN A 111 21.79 19.19 -4.90
N ALA A 112 20.84 20.13 -5.08
CA ALA A 112 20.07 20.66 -3.97
C ALA A 112 19.14 19.59 -3.38
N THR A 113 18.41 18.90 -4.26
CA THR A 113 17.51 17.80 -3.87
C THR A 113 18.30 16.61 -3.32
N TRP A 114 19.45 16.27 -3.94
CA TRP A 114 20.31 15.17 -3.51
C TRP A 114 20.86 15.39 -2.10
N SER A 115 21.26 16.62 -1.78
CA SER A 115 21.79 16.94 -0.44
C SER A 115 20.76 16.68 0.66
N ALA A 116 19.47 16.94 0.39
CA ALA A 116 18.38 16.63 1.32
C ALA A 116 18.17 15.11 1.43
N VAL A 117 18.03 14.41 0.30
CA VAL A 117 17.84 12.95 0.26
C VAL A 117 18.98 12.20 0.95
N LYS A 118 20.22 12.65 0.74
CA LYS A 118 21.40 12.08 1.40
C LYS A 118 21.34 12.23 2.91
N ALA A 119 20.97 13.41 3.41
CA ALA A 119 20.84 13.66 4.84
C ALA A 119 19.75 12.80 5.48
N ASP A 120 18.60 12.68 4.80
CA ASP A 120 17.51 11.81 5.24
C ASP A 120 17.92 10.32 5.23
N ALA A 121 18.63 9.88 4.19
CA ALA A 121 19.13 8.50 4.09
C ALA A 121 20.16 8.20 5.18
N ASP A 122 21.07 9.14 5.47
CA ASP A 122 22.04 9.05 6.57
C ASP A 122 21.32 8.93 7.92
N GLN A 123 20.24 9.67 8.14
CA GLN A 123 19.43 9.59 9.34
C GLN A 123 18.81 8.20 9.53
N ILE A 124 18.20 7.63 8.48
CA ILE A 124 17.62 6.28 8.53
C ILE A 124 18.70 5.23 8.82
N VAL A 125 19.84 5.29 8.12
CA VAL A 125 20.94 4.34 8.30
C VAL A 125 21.56 4.46 9.70
N ARG A 126 21.65 5.66 10.27
CA ARG A 126 22.17 5.85 11.64
C ARG A 126 21.25 5.27 12.70
N SER A 127 19.95 5.25 12.45
CA SER A 127 18.93 4.72 13.36
C SER A 127 18.68 3.21 13.19
N GLU A 128 19.48 2.51 12.38
CA GLU A 128 19.33 1.07 12.08
C GLU A 128 19.14 0.20 13.32
N GLU A 129 20.04 0.29 14.30
CA GLU A 129 19.99 -0.51 15.54
C GLU A 129 18.71 -0.26 16.34
N ILE A 130 18.31 1.02 16.45
CA ILE A 130 17.11 1.42 17.20
C ILE A 130 15.85 0.88 16.52
N ILE A 131 15.74 1.03 15.19
CA ILE A 131 14.58 0.59 14.44
C ILE A 131 14.43 -0.93 14.56
N LEU A 132 15.53 -1.69 14.42
CA LEU A 132 15.51 -3.14 14.53
C LEU A 132 15.14 -3.60 15.93
N SER A 133 15.71 -2.97 16.98
CA SER A 133 15.37 -3.29 18.38
C SER A 133 13.89 -3.08 18.65
N VAL A 134 13.32 -1.94 18.26
CA VAL A 134 11.90 -1.65 18.52
C VAL A 134 10.96 -2.57 17.73
N HIS A 135 11.31 -2.93 16.48
CA HIS A 135 10.52 -3.89 15.72
C HIS A 135 10.60 -5.32 16.31
N GLU A 136 11.76 -5.71 16.87
CA GLU A 136 11.91 -6.98 17.59
C GLU A 136 11.07 -7.01 18.87
N VAL A 137 11.14 -5.95 19.67
CA VAL A 137 10.30 -5.77 20.87
C VAL A 137 8.82 -5.85 20.49
N ALA A 138 8.39 -5.12 19.46
CA ALA A 138 7.01 -5.13 19.03
C ALA A 138 6.54 -6.49 18.50
N ALA A 139 7.41 -7.25 17.80
CA ALA A 139 7.11 -8.60 17.36
C ALA A 139 6.91 -9.54 18.55
N LEU A 140 7.78 -9.46 19.57
CA LEU A 140 7.65 -10.25 20.79
C LEU A 140 6.40 -9.86 21.60
N LEU A 141 6.04 -8.57 21.64
CA LEU A 141 4.79 -8.10 22.23
C LEU A 141 3.57 -8.62 21.46
N ALA A 142 3.61 -8.66 20.13
CA ALA A 142 2.54 -9.21 19.30
C ALA A 142 2.34 -10.72 19.49
N GLU A 143 3.36 -11.45 19.96
CA GLU A 143 3.27 -12.85 20.36
C GLU A 143 2.80 -13.03 21.82
N THR A 144 3.26 -12.16 22.72
CA THR A 144 3.00 -12.25 24.17
C THR A 144 1.61 -11.76 24.57
N ILE A 145 1.10 -10.69 23.94
CA ILE A 145 -0.20 -10.10 24.29
C ILE A 145 -1.38 -11.06 24.06
N PRO A 146 -1.47 -11.81 22.94
CA PRO A 146 -2.49 -12.83 22.78
C PRO A 146 -2.44 -13.92 23.85
N GLN A 147 -1.25 -14.30 24.33
CA GLN A 147 -1.11 -15.26 25.43
C GLN A 147 -1.67 -14.68 26.72
N LEU A 148 -1.33 -13.41 27.04
CA LEU A 148 -1.93 -12.70 28.19
C LEU A 148 -3.46 -12.63 28.11
N GLN A 149 -4.05 -12.52 26.92
CA GLN A 149 -5.50 -12.53 26.74
C GLN A 149 -6.10 -13.91 27.05
N VAL A 150 -5.48 -14.99 26.57
CA VAL A 150 -5.91 -16.36 26.87
C VAL A 150 -5.87 -16.62 28.36
N GLU A 151 -4.78 -16.25 29.03
CA GLU A 151 -4.64 -16.41 30.48
C GLU A 151 -5.69 -15.59 31.26
N TYR A 152 -6.01 -14.37 30.81
CA TYR A 152 -7.05 -13.56 31.44
C TYR A 152 -8.46 -14.10 31.21
N ASP A 153 -8.74 -14.70 30.06
CA ASP A 153 -10.01 -15.36 29.80
C ASP A 153 -10.17 -16.59 30.71
N GLU A 154 -9.10 -17.35 30.93
CA GLU A 154 -9.09 -18.47 31.90
C GLU A 154 -9.30 -17.99 33.34
N ILE A 155 -8.67 -16.88 33.75
CA ILE A 155 -8.91 -16.24 35.06
C ILE A 155 -10.39 -15.85 35.20
N VAL A 156 -11.01 -15.30 34.16
CA VAL A 156 -12.44 -14.93 34.18
C VAL A 156 -13.31 -16.17 34.39
N ASP A 157 -13.02 -17.27 33.70
CA ASP A 157 -13.75 -18.54 33.84
C ASP A 157 -13.62 -19.11 35.27
N ILE A 158 -12.40 -19.16 35.83
CA ILE A 158 -12.16 -19.63 37.21
C ILE A 158 -12.92 -18.76 38.23
N LEU A 159 -12.92 -17.43 38.04
CA LEU A 159 -13.62 -16.50 38.94
C LEU A 159 -15.15 -16.69 38.86
N LEU A 160 -15.70 -16.96 37.68
CA LEU A 160 -17.12 -17.27 37.49
C LEU A 160 -17.51 -18.60 38.15
N GLU A 161 -16.72 -19.66 37.93
CA GLU A 161 -16.98 -21.00 38.49
C GLU A 161 -16.87 -21.03 40.02
N SER A 162 -15.94 -20.26 40.59
CA SER A 162 -15.74 -20.17 42.03
C SER A 162 -16.70 -19.22 42.75
N GLY A 163 -17.57 -18.52 42.03
CA GLY A 163 -18.55 -17.59 42.58
C GLY A 163 -17.92 -16.31 43.15
N ALA A 164 -16.83 -15.83 42.54
CA ALA A 164 -16.15 -14.61 42.94
C ALA A 164 -17.08 -13.37 42.83
N PRO A 165 -16.79 -12.28 43.58
CA PRO A 165 -17.53 -11.04 43.44
C PRO A 165 -17.53 -10.52 42.00
N ALA A 166 -18.68 -10.05 41.51
CA ALA A 166 -18.83 -9.54 40.14
C ALA A 166 -17.84 -8.41 39.79
N GLU A 167 -17.38 -7.66 40.81
CA GLU A 167 -16.34 -6.63 40.63
C GLU A 167 -14.98 -7.24 40.23
N GLN A 168 -14.59 -8.39 40.79
CA GLN A 168 -13.33 -9.06 40.42
C GLN A 168 -13.38 -9.58 38.98
N VAL A 169 -14.51 -10.19 38.59
CA VAL A 169 -14.75 -10.64 37.21
C VAL A 169 -14.69 -9.46 36.23
N ALA A 170 -15.34 -8.35 36.56
CA ALA A 170 -15.34 -7.15 35.72
C ALA A 170 -13.96 -6.47 35.62
N VAL A 171 -13.10 -6.59 36.65
CA VAL A 171 -11.72 -6.11 36.60
C VAL A 171 -10.88 -7.01 35.69
N ALA A 172 -10.96 -8.33 35.87
CA ALA A 172 -10.26 -9.31 35.04
C ALA A 172 -10.61 -9.16 33.55
N GLN A 173 -11.89 -9.03 33.22
CA GLN A 173 -12.32 -8.88 31.83
C GLN A 173 -11.87 -7.56 31.20
N ARG A 174 -11.80 -6.47 31.99
CA ARG A 174 -11.23 -5.19 31.53
C ARG A 174 -9.73 -5.27 31.28
N GLN A 175 -9.00 -6.17 31.95
CA GLN A 175 -7.57 -6.37 31.69
C GLN A 175 -7.32 -7.00 30.32
N SER A 176 -8.14 -7.97 29.88
CA SER A 176 -8.05 -8.55 28.53
C SER A 176 -8.17 -7.47 27.42
N TRP A 177 -9.08 -6.50 27.60
CA TRP A 177 -9.20 -5.33 26.72
C TRP A 177 -8.00 -4.38 26.78
N LEU A 178 -7.43 -4.20 27.97
CA LEU A 178 -6.27 -3.33 28.17
C LEU A 178 -5.03 -3.92 27.47
N ALA A 179 -4.83 -5.23 27.53
CA ALA A 179 -3.80 -5.94 26.76
C ALA A 179 -3.95 -5.69 25.25
N GLU A 180 -5.18 -5.75 24.70
CA GLU A 180 -5.43 -5.42 23.29
C GLU A 180 -5.09 -3.96 22.95
N ARG A 181 -5.35 -3.03 23.87
CA ARG A 181 -5.03 -1.61 23.68
C ARG A 181 -3.53 -1.33 23.70
N ILE A 182 -2.78 -2.07 24.52
CA ILE A 182 -1.31 -2.03 24.58
C ILE A 182 -0.72 -2.37 23.20
N VAL A 183 -1.10 -3.51 22.60
CA VAL A 183 -0.54 -3.91 21.29
C VAL A 183 -0.95 -2.97 20.15
N ARG A 184 -2.19 -2.47 20.15
CA ARG A 184 -2.65 -1.46 19.18
C ARG A 184 -1.83 -0.17 19.27
N SER A 185 -1.47 0.24 20.47
CA SER A 185 -0.66 1.45 20.68
C SER A 185 0.76 1.25 20.14
N VAL A 186 1.39 0.10 20.40
CA VAL A 186 2.72 -0.25 19.84
C VAL A 186 2.71 -0.27 18.31
N ASN A 187 1.69 -0.90 17.69
CA ASN A 187 1.58 -0.91 16.22
C ASN A 187 1.42 0.50 15.64
N LYS A 188 0.75 1.42 16.35
CA LYS A 188 0.69 2.83 15.96
C LYS A 188 2.04 3.55 16.10
N VAL A 189 2.83 3.23 17.12
CA VAL A 189 4.20 3.75 17.25
C VAL A 189 5.05 3.32 16.05
N LEU A 190 4.98 2.04 15.68
CA LEU A 190 5.71 1.49 14.53
C LEU A 190 5.27 2.08 13.18
N ALA A 191 3.97 2.34 13.02
CA ALA A 191 3.45 2.95 11.80
C ALA A 191 3.98 4.39 11.58
N GLY A 192 4.40 5.05 12.66
CA GLY A 192 4.96 6.40 12.64
C GLY A 192 3.90 7.50 12.42
N GLY A 193 4.36 8.70 12.08
CA GLY A 193 3.52 9.88 11.84
C GLY A 193 3.24 10.71 13.11
N ASP A 194 2.42 11.75 12.97
CA ASP A 194 2.14 12.75 14.03
C ASP A 194 1.58 12.12 15.32
N ASP A 195 0.87 10.99 15.21
CA ASP A 195 0.26 10.27 16.33
C ASP A 195 1.24 9.32 17.06
N ALA A 196 2.44 9.07 16.53
CA ALA A 196 3.35 8.05 17.08
C ALA A 196 3.79 8.37 18.52
N VAL A 197 4.09 9.63 18.80
CA VAL A 197 4.46 10.09 20.16
C VAL A 197 3.29 9.94 21.13
N MET A 198 2.07 10.27 20.68
CA MET A 198 0.86 10.09 21.49
C MET A 198 0.54 8.62 21.73
N ALA A 199 0.80 7.76 20.74
CA ALA A 199 0.63 6.32 20.84
C ALA A 199 1.65 5.69 21.80
N ALA A 200 2.90 6.16 21.81
CA ALA A 200 3.92 5.70 22.75
C ALA A 200 3.53 6.05 24.20
N ASP A 201 3.07 7.29 24.42
CA ASP A 201 2.56 7.73 25.72
C ASP A 201 1.29 6.97 26.16
N ALA A 202 0.38 6.65 25.22
CA ALA A 202 -0.76 5.78 25.49
C ALA A 202 -0.34 4.35 25.88
N PHE A 203 0.62 3.77 25.16
CA PHE A 203 1.20 2.47 25.48
C PHE A 203 1.78 2.43 26.90
N GLY A 204 2.61 3.41 27.27
CA GLY A 204 3.19 3.47 28.61
C GLY A 204 2.15 3.62 29.73
N ARG A 205 1.12 4.45 29.52
CA ARG A 205 0.00 4.57 30.48
C ARG A 205 -0.78 3.27 30.62
N ASP A 206 -1.04 2.59 29.51
CA ASP A 206 -1.84 1.38 29.48
C ASP A 206 -1.10 0.21 30.12
N ALA A 207 0.19 0.05 29.82
CA ALA A 207 1.05 -0.92 30.49
C ALA A 207 1.15 -0.64 32.00
N SER A 208 1.35 0.63 32.40
CA SER A 208 1.38 0.99 33.83
C SER A 208 0.03 0.74 34.54
N LEU A 209 -1.08 0.98 33.85
CA LEU A 209 -2.40 0.66 34.38
C LEU A 209 -2.60 -0.85 34.50
N PHE A 210 -2.17 -1.62 33.50
CA PHE A 210 -2.25 -3.08 33.51
C PHE A 210 -1.49 -3.67 34.69
N GLY A 211 -0.22 -3.30 34.86
CA GLY A 211 0.61 -3.78 35.97
C GLY A 211 0.02 -3.43 37.34
N ARG A 212 -0.53 -2.21 37.52
CA ARG A 212 -1.16 -1.82 38.80
C ARG A 212 -2.45 -2.57 39.09
N VAL A 213 -3.24 -2.90 38.06
CA VAL A 213 -4.46 -3.69 38.22
C VAL A 213 -4.11 -5.15 38.53
N LEU A 214 -3.14 -5.73 37.81
CA LEU A 214 -2.63 -7.07 38.06
C LEU A 214 -2.10 -7.21 39.49
N ASP A 215 -1.25 -6.30 39.94
CA ASP A 215 -0.76 -6.27 41.33
C ASP A 215 -1.91 -6.07 42.34
N GLY A 216 -2.89 -5.24 41.99
CA GLY A 216 -4.11 -5.06 42.78
C GLY A 216 -4.97 -6.32 42.89
N MET A 217 -5.00 -7.18 41.88
CA MET A 217 -5.69 -8.47 41.93
C MET A 217 -4.91 -9.48 42.79
N ILE A 218 -3.57 -9.46 42.72
CA ILE A 218 -2.69 -10.37 43.50
C ILE A 218 -2.63 -10.00 44.99
N GLN A 219 -2.51 -8.70 45.31
CA GLN A 219 -2.24 -8.21 46.68
C GLN A 219 -3.39 -7.42 47.30
N GLY A 220 -4.37 -6.96 46.50
CA GLY A 220 -5.40 -6.01 46.91
C GLY A 220 -4.94 -4.55 46.78
N ASN A 221 -5.80 -3.67 46.25
CA ASN A 221 -5.51 -2.25 46.11
C ASN A 221 -6.73 -1.39 46.47
N ILE A 222 -6.70 -0.82 47.69
CA ILE A 222 -7.79 -0.01 48.25
C ILE A 222 -8.00 1.28 47.46
N ALA A 223 -6.94 1.90 46.95
CA ALA A 223 -7.03 3.17 46.21
C ALA A 223 -7.71 3.00 44.84
N MET A 224 -7.61 1.81 44.25
CA MET A 224 -8.24 1.46 42.98
C MET A 224 -9.56 0.68 43.16
N ASN A 225 -9.99 0.46 44.40
CA ASN A 225 -11.14 -0.37 44.76
C ASN A 225 -11.03 -1.83 44.23
N ILE A 226 -9.81 -2.38 44.19
CA ILE A 226 -9.57 -3.75 43.74
C ILE A 226 -9.38 -4.63 44.98
N SER A 227 -10.23 -5.64 45.13
CA SER A 227 -10.11 -6.64 46.19
C SER A 227 -9.18 -7.77 45.76
N GLN A 228 -8.40 -8.30 46.72
CA GLN A 228 -7.48 -9.40 46.48
C GLN A 228 -8.24 -10.67 46.02
N VAL A 229 -7.74 -11.30 44.97
CA VAL A 229 -8.20 -12.62 44.52
C VAL A 229 -7.64 -13.68 45.46
N THR A 230 -8.52 -14.54 46.00
CA THR A 230 -8.15 -15.53 47.03
C THR A 230 -8.33 -16.97 46.57
N ASN A 231 -8.93 -17.18 45.39
CA ASN A 231 -9.03 -18.50 44.78
C ASN A 231 -7.63 -18.98 44.37
N GLU A 232 -7.24 -20.19 44.79
CA GLU A 232 -5.88 -20.71 44.61
C GLU A 232 -5.51 -20.92 43.13
N GLU A 233 -6.46 -21.34 42.31
CA GLU A 233 -6.28 -21.56 40.86
C GLU A 233 -6.17 -20.23 40.11
N ALA A 234 -7.03 -19.26 40.43
CA ALA A 234 -6.94 -17.91 39.85
C ALA A 234 -5.66 -17.17 40.27
N VAL A 235 -5.16 -17.38 41.50
CA VAL A 235 -3.88 -16.81 41.95
C VAL A 235 -2.70 -17.41 41.18
N TYR A 236 -2.75 -18.69 40.83
CA TYR A 236 -1.72 -19.33 40.01
C TYR A 236 -1.70 -18.75 38.58
N ALA A 237 -2.86 -18.64 37.93
CA ALA A 237 -2.97 -18.02 36.61
C ALA A 237 -2.55 -16.53 36.62
N LEU A 238 -2.89 -15.78 37.68
CA LEU A 238 -2.41 -14.39 37.85
C LEU A 238 -0.88 -14.30 37.97
N ALA A 239 -0.22 -15.32 38.52
CA ALA A 239 1.24 -15.37 38.60
C ALA A 239 1.87 -15.63 37.21
N GLU A 240 1.27 -16.49 36.39
CA GLU A 240 1.69 -16.72 35.00
C GLU A 240 1.51 -15.46 34.15
N VAL A 241 0.39 -14.75 34.30
CA VAL A 241 0.18 -13.42 33.71
C VAL A 241 1.24 -12.42 34.15
N ALA A 242 1.65 -12.42 35.42
CA ALA A 242 2.69 -11.53 35.93
C ALA A 242 4.06 -11.82 35.34
N GLU A 243 4.40 -13.09 35.14
CA GLU A 243 5.64 -13.50 34.47
C GLU A 243 5.65 -13.06 33.00
N LEU A 244 4.56 -13.32 32.27
CA LEU A 244 4.40 -12.88 30.87
C LEU A 244 4.42 -11.34 30.74
N PHE A 245 3.85 -10.62 31.71
CA PHE A 245 3.79 -9.17 31.69
C PHE A 245 5.11 -8.48 32.07
N GLU A 246 6.05 -9.18 32.73
CA GLU A 246 7.34 -8.60 33.11
C GLU A 246 8.12 -8.09 31.90
N PHE A 247 8.08 -8.83 30.79
CA PHE A 247 8.65 -8.40 29.52
C PHE A 247 7.98 -7.11 29.00
N VAL A 248 6.64 -7.09 28.96
CA VAL A 248 5.87 -5.93 28.49
C VAL A 248 6.21 -4.68 29.28
N SER A 249 6.28 -4.79 30.62
CA SER A 249 6.65 -3.67 31.48
C SER A 249 8.09 -3.22 31.29
N GLY A 250 9.02 -4.15 31.04
CA GLY A 250 10.43 -3.83 30.78
C GLY A 250 10.65 -3.11 29.46
N SER A 251 9.81 -3.38 28.46
CA SER A 251 9.87 -2.77 27.13
C SER A 251 9.23 -1.38 27.05
N VAL A 252 8.57 -0.90 28.11
CA VAL A 252 7.88 0.41 28.11
C VAL A 252 8.86 1.56 27.91
N ASP A 253 9.93 1.58 28.70
CA ASP A 253 10.91 2.66 28.69
C ASP A 253 11.67 2.70 27.36
N GLU A 254 11.99 1.53 26.79
CA GLU A 254 12.67 1.42 25.50
C GLU A 254 11.85 2.02 24.35
N ILE A 255 10.55 1.71 24.25
CA ILE A 255 9.67 2.26 23.21
C ILE A 255 9.42 3.76 23.41
N LEU A 256 9.28 4.21 24.66
CA LEU A 256 9.07 5.63 24.98
C LEU A 256 10.31 6.47 24.65
N GLU A 257 11.51 5.98 24.97
CA GLU A 257 12.76 6.71 24.74
C GLU A 257 13.12 6.78 23.26
N THR A 258 12.77 5.76 22.47
CA THR A 258 13.09 5.66 21.03
C THR A 258 12.02 6.24 20.10
N SER A 259 10.84 6.56 20.62
CA SER A 259 9.72 7.12 19.85
C SER A 259 10.07 8.39 19.03
N PRO A 260 10.82 9.38 19.56
CA PRO A 260 11.19 10.58 18.80
C PRO A 260 12.08 10.27 17.59
N GLU A 261 13.00 9.31 17.73
CA GLU A 261 13.88 8.85 16.67
C GLU A 261 13.08 8.13 15.56
N LEU A 262 12.10 7.29 15.93
CA LEU A 262 11.21 6.63 14.96
C LEU A 262 10.38 7.63 14.16
N PHE A 263 9.92 8.72 14.79
CA PHE A 263 9.24 9.80 14.10
C PHE A 263 10.17 10.45 13.05
N GLN A 264 11.41 10.78 13.42
CA GLN A 264 12.39 11.37 12.49
C GLN A 264 12.73 10.43 11.33
N VAL A 265 12.83 9.12 11.58
CA VAL A 265 13.06 8.11 10.54
C VAL A 265 11.90 8.05 9.56
N ARG A 266 10.66 8.15 10.05
CA ARG A 266 9.47 8.13 9.19
C ARG A 266 9.38 9.39 8.34
N GLU A 267 9.63 10.55 8.94
CA GLU A 267 9.70 11.83 8.23
C GLU A 267 10.80 11.80 7.15
N ALA A 268 11.99 11.30 7.48
CA ALA A 268 13.09 11.12 6.54
C ALA A 268 12.70 10.19 5.36
N SER A 269 12.04 9.07 5.64
CA SER A 269 11.55 8.15 4.60
C SER A 269 10.53 8.84 3.68
N ASP A 270 9.59 9.60 4.23
CA ASP A 270 8.60 10.34 3.45
C ASP A 270 9.24 11.44 2.61
N ASN A 271 10.22 12.16 3.17
CA ASN A 271 11.02 13.15 2.44
C ASN A 271 11.82 12.52 1.30
N ILE A 272 12.46 11.37 1.51
CA ILE A 272 13.13 10.62 0.44
C ILE A 272 12.12 10.20 -0.64
N PHE A 273 10.94 9.71 -0.27
CA PHE A 273 9.93 9.31 -1.23
C PHE A 273 9.41 10.47 -2.09
N GLN A 274 9.26 11.67 -1.51
CA GLN A 274 8.87 12.87 -2.25
C GLN A 274 10.03 13.40 -3.12
N ASN A 275 11.21 13.56 -2.53
CA ASN A 275 12.38 14.12 -3.20
C ASN A 275 12.98 13.19 -4.26
N SER A 276 12.83 11.87 -4.14
CA SER A 276 13.24 10.91 -5.17
C SER A 276 12.47 11.08 -6.47
N ARG A 277 11.19 11.48 -6.43
CA ARG A 277 10.41 11.81 -7.64
C ARG A 277 10.95 13.05 -8.32
N ILE A 278 11.34 14.05 -7.53
CA ILE A 278 11.98 15.28 -8.02
C ILE A 278 13.36 14.95 -8.60
N LEU A 279 14.16 14.11 -7.92
CA LEU A 279 15.45 13.64 -8.44
C LEU A 279 15.29 12.86 -9.74
N LEU A 280 14.28 11.99 -9.85
CA LEU A 280 13.99 11.26 -11.07
C LEU A 280 13.70 12.20 -12.24
N GLU A 281 12.89 13.23 -12.01
CA GLU A 281 12.58 14.26 -13.02
C GLU A 281 13.82 15.07 -13.39
N GLN A 282 14.57 15.57 -12.40
CA GLN A 282 15.79 16.35 -12.61
C GLN A 282 16.88 15.54 -13.32
N ALA A 283 17.07 14.28 -12.95
CA ALA A 283 18.00 13.36 -13.60
C ALA A 283 17.55 13.04 -15.04
N SER A 284 16.25 12.84 -15.27
CA SER A 284 15.71 12.63 -16.63
C SER A 284 15.94 13.87 -17.51
N ASN A 285 15.69 15.06 -16.99
CA ASN A 285 15.96 16.32 -17.68
C ASN A 285 17.45 16.52 -17.95
N LEU A 286 18.32 16.17 -17.00
CA LEU A 286 19.76 16.19 -17.18
C LEU A 286 20.20 15.25 -18.31
N THR A 287 19.75 14.00 -18.32
CA THR A 287 20.03 13.04 -19.40
C THR A 287 19.58 13.59 -20.76
N ASN A 288 18.36 14.12 -20.84
CA ASN A 288 17.82 14.69 -22.07
C ASN A 288 18.66 15.90 -22.54
N ASN A 289 19.04 16.80 -21.64
CA ASN A 289 19.88 17.95 -21.98
C ASN A 289 21.28 17.53 -22.48
N ILE A 290 21.87 16.49 -21.89
CA ILE A 290 23.15 15.94 -22.36
C ILE A 290 22.97 15.34 -23.76
N GLN A 291 21.88 14.60 -23.98
CA GLN A 291 21.58 13.97 -25.27
C GLN A 291 21.29 14.98 -26.39
N GLU A 292 20.48 16.00 -26.14
CA GLU A 292 20.21 17.08 -27.12
C GLU A 292 21.48 17.85 -27.49
N ASN A 293 22.35 18.13 -26.51
CA ASN A 293 23.64 18.77 -26.76
C ASN A 293 24.60 17.88 -27.58
N ALA A 294 24.58 16.56 -27.35
CA ALA A 294 25.34 15.60 -28.14
C ALA A 294 24.85 15.55 -29.61
N GLU A 295 23.53 15.60 -29.84
CA GLU A 295 22.94 15.60 -31.19
C GLU A 295 23.30 16.84 -32.00
N GLN A 296 23.33 18.04 -31.39
CA GLN A 296 23.77 19.26 -32.07
C GLN A 296 25.24 19.20 -32.50
N ARG A 297 26.08 18.41 -31.82
CA ARG A 297 27.50 18.25 -32.15
C ARG A 297 27.77 17.31 -33.32
N ASN A 298 26.83 16.42 -33.67
CA ASN A 298 26.89 15.64 -34.92
C ASN A 298 26.91 16.54 -36.17
N LEU A 299 26.47 17.80 -36.07
CA LEU A 299 26.56 18.76 -37.16
C LEU A 299 28.02 19.04 -37.58
N TYR A 300 28.98 18.98 -36.65
CA TYR A 300 30.41 19.17 -36.92
C TYR A 300 31.04 17.99 -37.68
N GLN A 301 30.47 16.78 -37.57
CA GLN A 301 30.91 15.63 -38.36
C GLN A 301 30.68 15.87 -39.86
N TYR A 302 29.60 16.56 -40.24
CA TYR A 302 29.36 16.96 -41.63
C TYR A 302 30.38 17.98 -42.13
N VAL A 303 30.91 18.86 -41.26
CA VAL A 303 32.01 19.78 -41.61
C VAL A 303 33.30 18.99 -41.89
N GLY A 304 33.56 17.94 -41.11
CA GLY A 304 34.63 16.98 -41.37
C GLY A 304 34.49 16.31 -42.74
N TYR A 305 33.32 15.75 -43.05
CA TYR A 305 33.04 15.13 -44.35
C TYR A 305 33.18 16.12 -45.52
N ALA A 306 32.79 17.39 -45.35
CA ALA A 306 33.01 18.44 -46.34
C ALA A 306 34.51 18.73 -46.58
N CYS A 307 35.34 18.71 -45.54
CA CYS A 307 36.80 18.85 -45.65
C CYS A 307 37.43 17.65 -46.39
N ALA A 308 36.97 16.43 -46.10
CA ALA A 308 37.42 15.22 -46.79
C ALA A 308 37.03 15.25 -48.29
N ALA A 309 35.81 15.67 -48.61
CA ALA A 309 35.35 15.85 -49.99
C ALA A 309 36.19 16.89 -50.75
N LEU A 310 36.54 18.01 -50.12
CA LEU A 310 37.45 19.02 -50.68
C LEU A 310 38.87 18.49 -50.91
N ALA A 311 39.42 17.71 -49.98
CA ALA A 311 40.72 17.06 -50.15
C ALA A 311 40.71 16.06 -51.33
N LEU A 312 39.63 15.30 -51.49
CA LEU A 312 39.44 14.36 -52.59
C LEU A 312 39.31 15.10 -53.94
N LEU A 313 38.63 16.24 -53.97
CA LEU A 313 38.52 17.11 -55.15
C LEU A 313 39.88 17.68 -55.57
N LEU A 314 40.70 18.11 -54.60
CA LEU A 314 42.08 18.56 -54.85
C LEU A 314 42.98 17.42 -55.34
N LEU A 315 42.79 16.19 -54.85
CA LEU A 315 43.45 14.98 -55.33
C LEU A 315 43.10 14.68 -56.80
N ILE A 316 41.84 14.79 -57.17
CA ILE A 316 41.37 14.59 -58.55
C ILE A 316 41.93 15.68 -59.48
N VAL A 317 42.02 16.94 -59.02
CA VAL A 317 42.62 18.04 -59.77
C VAL A 317 44.13 17.83 -59.95
N LEU A 318 44.85 17.38 -58.90
CA LEU A 318 46.28 17.03 -58.98
C LEU A 318 46.52 15.82 -59.88
N GLY A 319 45.66 14.79 -59.83
CA GLY A 319 45.73 13.60 -60.69
C GLY A 319 45.52 13.92 -62.16
N ASN A 320 44.51 14.73 -62.47
CA ASN A 320 44.26 15.21 -63.84
C ASN A 320 45.41 16.10 -64.36
N LYS A 321 46.07 16.88 -63.50
CA LYS A 321 47.22 17.71 -63.86
C LYS A 321 48.53 16.90 -64.01
N SER A 322 48.72 15.87 -63.19
CA SER A 322 49.84 14.91 -63.26
C SER A 322 49.78 14.01 -64.51
N LEU A 323 48.57 13.62 -64.95
CA LEU A 323 48.39 12.91 -66.21
C LEU A 323 48.66 13.78 -67.46
N SER A 324 48.64 15.12 -67.32
CA SER A 324 48.93 16.07 -68.38
C SER A 324 50.43 16.38 -68.56
N GLU A 325 51.29 16.08 -67.57
CA GLU A 325 52.74 16.33 -67.63
C GLU A 325 53.55 15.04 -67.84
N THR A 326 52.97 13.86 -67.59
CA THR A 326 53.68 12.56 -67.68
C THR A 326 53.60 11.90 -69.07
N ARG A 327 52.95 12.53 -70.06
CA ARG A 327 52.99 12.07 -71.47
C ARG A 327 54.12 12.68 -72.31
N ARG A 328 55.02 13.47 -71.71
CA ARG A 328 56.09 14.19 -72.42
C ARG A 328 57.50 13.86 -71.91
N ARG A 329 57.70 12.63 -71.41
CA ARG A 329 59.01 12.04 -71.08
C ARG A 329 59.08 10.56 -71.45
N GLU A 330 58.67 10.23 -72.67
CA GLU A 330 58.95 8.92 -73.29
C GLU A 330 59.35 9.09 -74.77
N GLU A 331 60.16 10.11 -75.09
CA GLU A 331 60.68 10.32 -76.45
C GLU A 331 62.21 10.17 -76.59
N GLU A 332 62.95 9.82 -75.52
CA GLU A 332 64.41 9.58 -75.61
C GLU A 332 64.87 8.39 -74.75
N ALA A 333 64.40 7.20 -75.12
CA ALA A 333 65.11 5.94 -74.84
C ALA A 333 64.92 4.93 -75.99
N GLN A 334 64.77 5.44 -77.22
CA GLN A 334 64.98 4.67 -78.45
C GLN A 334 66.49 4.64 -78.72
N ASP A 335 67.17 3.61 -78.20
CA ASP A 335 68.38 2.97 -78.78
C ASP A 335 69.12 2.07 -77.77
N ARG A 336 68.38 1.11 -77.19
CA ARG A 336 68.91 -0.24 -76.91
C ARG A 336 67.83 -1.22 -77.35
N GLU A 337 67.72 -1.41 -78.66
CA GLU A 337 68.44 -2.46 -79.35
C GLU A 337 68.09 -3.86 -78.80
N LYS A 338 66.91 -4.34 -79.21
CA LYS A 338 66.83 -5.47 -80.15
C LYS A 338 67.30 -6.83 -79.62
N ASP A 339 66.80 -7.22 -78.44
CA ASP A 339 66.77 -8.62 -77.99
C ASP A 339 65.49 -8.95 -77.19
N THR A 340 64.32 -8.69 -77.79
CA THR A 340 63.01 -9.06 -77.20
C THR A 340 61.94 -9.25 -78.29
N ARG A 341 62.30 -9.89 -79.40
CA ARG A 341 61.32 -10.30 -80.43
C ARG A 341 60.90 -11.76 -80.31
N ASP A 342 61.75 -12.61 -79.74
CA ASP A 342 61.43 -14.05 -79.66
C ASP A 342 60.64 -14.43 -78.39
N THR A 343 60.65 -13.60 -77.33
CA THR A 343 59.83 -13.82 -76.12
C THR A 343 58.38 -13.33 -76.28
N ASN A 344 58.12 -12.39 -77.19
CA ASN A 344 56.81 -11.76 -77.37
C ASN A 344 55.81 -12.65 -78.14
N GLU A 345 56.28 -13.49 -79.05
CA GLU A 345 55.41 -14.42 -79.80
C GLU A 345 54.90 -15.57 -78.91
N GLN A 346 55.74 -16.09 -78.00
CA GLN A 346 55.33 -17.08 -77.00
C GLN A 346 54.37 -16.48 -75.96
N ASN A 347 54.64 -15.25 -75.49
CA ASN A 347 53.76 -14.55 -74.56
C ASN A 347 52.39 -14.21 -75.18
N GLN A 348 52.32 -13.85 -76.47
CA GLN A 348 51.04 -13.60 -77.16
C GLN A 348 50.18 -14.86 -77.28
N VAL A 349 50.77 -16.02 -77.57
CA VAL A 349 50.03 -17.30 -77.63
C VAL A 349 49.56 -17.73 -76.24
N ALA A 350 50.41 -17.58 -75.21
CA ALA A 350 50.07 -17.90 -73.84
C ALA A 350 48.94 -16.99 -73.29
N ILE A 351 48.97 -15.69 -73.58
CA ILE A 351 47.90 -14.75 -73.21
C ILE A 351 46.59 -15.06 -73.94
N LEU A 352 46.62 -15.41 -75.24
CA LEU A 352 45.40 -15.74 -75.98
C LEU A 352 44.74 -17.04 -75.45
N ARG A 353 45.52 -18.04 -75.06
CA ARG A 353 44.99 -19.25 -74.41
C ARG A 353 44.38 -18.94 -73.05
N LEU A 354 45.06 -18.14 -72.22
CA LEU A 354 44.54 -17.71 -70.93
C LEU A 354 43.23 -16.90 -71.07
N LEU A 355 43.15 -16.01 -72.08
CA LEU A 355 41.93 -15.26 -72.39
C LEU A 355 40.78 -16.16 -72.87
N ASP A 356 41.07 -17.22 -73.62
CA ASP A 356 40.07 -18.20 -74.08
C ASP A 356 39.57 -19.06 -72.91
N GLU A 357 40.47 -19.51 -72.03
CA GLU A 357 40.14 -20.31 -70.83
C GLU A 357 39.35 -19.53 -69.76
N ILE A 358 39.40 -18.20 -69.79
CA ILE A 358 38.69 -17.31 -68.84
C ILE A 358 37.49 -16.63 -69.49
N ALA A 359 37.27 -16.80 -70.80
CA ALA A 359 36.13 -16.20 -71.50
C ALA A 359 34.79 -16.60 -70.84
N ASP A 360 34.67 -17.86 -70.44
CA ASP A 360 33.46 -18.40 -69.79
C ASP A 360 33.26 -17.85 -68.36
N LEU A 361 34.32 -17.35 -67.71
CA LEU A 361 34.22 -16.69 -66.39
C LEU A 361 33.43 -15.37 -66.49
N ALA A 362 33.50 -14.68 -67.63
CA ALA A 362 32.77 -13.43 -67.86
C ALA A 362 31.24 -13.65 -67.89
N ASP A 363 30.79 -14.85 -68.25
CA ASP A 363 29.39 -15.27 -68.24
C ASP A 363 28.95 -15.89 -66.89
N GLY A 364 29.82 -15.84 -65.87
CA GLY A 364 29.54 -16.34 -64.52
C GLY A 364 29.75 -17.85 -64.36
N ASP A 365 30.41 -18.51 -65.32
CA ASP A 365 30.72 -19.93 -65.21
C ASP A 365 31.93 -20.15 -64.29
N LEU A 366 31.66 -20.36 -62.99
CA LEU A 366 32.70 -20.66 -62.01
C LEU A 366 33.11 -22.14 -62.07
N THR A 367 32.67 -22.95 -63.02
CA THR A 367 33.16 -24.34 -63.18
C THR A 367 34.49 -24.41 -63.93
N ALA A 368 34.84 -23.36 -64.67
CA ALA A 368 36.09 -23.27 -65.42
C ALA A 368 37.33 -23.13 -64.51
N SER A 369 38.48 -23.54 -65.03
CA SER A 369 39.80 -23.39 -64.40
C SER A 369 40.85 -23.07 -65.46
N ALA A 370 41.71 -22.09 -65.21
CA ALA A 370 42.82 -21.75 -66.09
C ALA A 370 43.96 -22.76 -65.93
N THR A 371 44.56 -23.19 -67.04
CA THR A 371 45.66 -24.17 -67.03
C THR A 371 46.96 -23.51 -66.55
N VAL A 372 47.53 -23.99 -65.45
CA VAL A 372 48.81 -23.46 -64.92
C VAL A 372 49.98 -24.07 -65.69
N THR A 373 50.71 -23.24 -66.43
CA THR A 373 51.92 -23.60 -67.21
C THR A 373 53.20 -23.08 -66.53
N GLU A 374 54.39 -23.55 -66.92
CA GLU A 374 55.70 -23.07 -66.38
C GLU A 374 56.16 -21.71 -66.98
N ASP A 375 55.35 -21.10 -67.85
CA ASP A 375 55.67 -19.83 -68.51
C ASP A 375 55.21 -18.61 -67.69
N PHE A 376 55.45 -17.40 -68.19
CA PHE A 376 55.10 -16.14 -67.49
C PHE A 376 53.58 -16.02 -67.17
N THR A 377 52.71 -16.72 -67.90
CA THR A 377 51.27 -16.69 -67.66
C THR A 377 50.81 -17.67 -66.58
N GLY A 378 51.63 -18.66 -66.20
CA GLY A 378 51.31 -19.62 -65.14
C GLY A 378 51.00 -18.98 -63.78
N ALA A 379 51.77 -17.95 -63.38
CA ALA A 379 51.50 -17.21 -62.15
C ALA A 379 50.20 -16.38 -62.22
N ILE A 380 49.78 -15.99 -63.43
CA ILE A 380 48.53 -15.27 -63.66
C ILE A 380 47.35 -16.26 -63.63
N ALA A 381 47.49 -17.43 -64.27
CA ALA A 381 46.51 -18.51 -64.22
C ALA A 381 46.26 -18.99 -62.78
N ASP A 382 47.32 -19.12 -61.97
CA ASP A 382 47.23 -19.50 -60.55
C ASP A 382 46.49 -18.43 -59.72
N ALA A 383 46.80 -17.14 -59.92
CA ALA A 383 46.08 -16.05 -59.27
C ALA A 383 44.59 -15.98 -59.67
N ILE A 384 44.26 -16.34 -60.91
CA ILE A 384 42.89 -16.37 -61.41
C ILE A 384 42.13 -17.57 -60.87
N ASN A 385 42.74 -18.76 -60.81
CA ASN A 385 42.14 -19.91 -60.14
C ASN A 385 41.89 -19.63 -58.66
N PHE A 386 42.83 -18.98 -57.97
CA PHE A 386 42.61 -18.54 -56.59
C PHE A 386 41.42 -17.58 -56.48
N ALA A 387 41.28 -16.62 -57.40
CA ALA A 387 40.15 -15.70 -57.44
C ALA A 387 38.81 -16.43 -57.73
N ILE A 388 38.80 -17.40 -58.64
CA ILE A 388 37.64 -18.25 -58.93
C ILE A 388 37.24 -19.06 -57.69
N ASP A 389 38.19 -19.67 -56.98
CA ASP A 389 37.91 -20.41 -55.75
C ASP A 389 37.38 -19.50 -54.63
N GLN A 390 37.94 -18.30 -54.45
CA GLN A 390 37.38 -17.32 -53.52
C GLN A 390 35.96 -16.87 -53.93
N MET A 391 35.69 -16.70 -55.23
CA MET A 391 34.35 -16.40 -55.75
C MET A 391 33.37 -17.56 -55.53
N ARG A 392 33.79 -18.82 -55.70
CA ARG A 392 32.97 -20.00 -55.40
C ARG A 392 32.55 -20.03 -53.93
N VAL A 393 33.51 -19.83 -53.02
CA VAL A 393 33.25 -19.76 -51.58
C VAL A 393 32.28 -18.61 -51.25
N LEU A 394 32.49 -17.44 -51.85
CA LEU A 394 31.63 -16.28 -51.66
C LEU A 394 30.20 -16.53 -52.16
N VAL A 395 30.03 -17.03 -53.39
CA VAL A 395 28.71 -17.31 -53.98
C VAL A 395 27.96 -18.39 -53.20
N SER A 396 28.65 -19.47 -52.78
CA SER A 396 28.07 -20.51 -51.91
C SER A 396 27.64 -19.92 -50.57
N SER A 397 28.51 -19.14 -49.92
CA SER A 397 28.21 -18.50 -48.64
C SER A 397 27.04 -17.52 -48.74
N ILE A 398 26.91 -16.76 -49.84
CA ILE A 398 25.77 -15.87 -50.09
C ILE A 398 24.48 -16.69 -50.26
N ASN A 399 24.51 -17.81 -51.00
CA ASN A 399 23.34 -18.66 -51.18
C ASN A 399 22.87 -19.27 -49.85
N ASP A 400 23.80 -19.85 -49.09
CA ASP A 400 23.51 -20.44 -47.77
C ASP A 400 22.96 -19.39 -46.80
N THR A 401 23.58 -18.20 -46.75
CA THR A 401 23.12 -17.08 -45.91
C THR A 401 21.74 -16.60 -46.36
N ALA A 402 21.47 -16.49 -47.66
CA ALA A 402 20.18 -16.07 -48.18
C ALA A 402 19.06 -17.07 -47.83
N VAL A 403 19.34 -18.38 -47.86
CA VAL A 403 18.41 -19.42 -47.41
C VAL A 403 18.13 -19.29 -45.92
N GLN A 404 19.17 -19.17 -45.09
CA GLN A 404 19.03 -18.99 -43.64
C GLN A 404 18.22 -17.75 -43.28
N VAL A 405 18.51 -16.61 -43.93
CA VAL A 405 17.78 -15.35 -43.73
C VAL A 405 16.32 -15.48 -44.15
N SER A 406 16.02 -16.13 -45.28
CA SER A 406 14.65 -16.35 -45.75
C SER A 406 13.84 -17.22 -44.77
N SER A 407 14.43 -18.32 -44.28
CA SER A 407 13.79 -19.19 -43.29
C SER A 407 13.54 -18.47 -41.95
N ALA A 408 14.55 -17.78 -41.42
CA ALA A 408 14.41 -17.02 -40.17
C ALA A 408 13.38 -15.89 -40.30
N ALA A 409 13.28 -15.26 -41.47
CA ALA A 409 12.26 -14.26 -41.76
C ALA A 409 10.85 -14.87 -41.78
N GLN A 410 10.65 -16.01 -42.43
CA GLN A 410 9.35 -16.68 -42.44
C GLN A 410 8.88 -17.09 -41.03
N GLU A 411 9.79 -17.63 -40.21
CA GLU A 411 9.51 -17.97 -38.82
C GLU A 411 9.14 -16.72 -38.01
N THR A 412 9.94 -15.66 -38.10
CA THR A 412 9.68 -14.38 -37.42
C THR A 412 8.36 -13.75 -37.86
N GLN A 413 8.00 -13.87 -39.14
CA GLN A 413 6.72 -13.39 -39.66
C GLN A 413 5.54 -14.15 -39.05
N ALA A 414 5.64 -15.48 -38.93
CA ALA A 414 4.61 -16.30 -38.29
C ALA A 414 4.43 -15.93 -36.81
N THR A 415 5.53 -15.76 -36.07
CA THR A 415 5.50 -15.30 -34.67
C THR A 415 4.85 -13.93 -34.54
N ALA A 416 5.18 -13.00 -35.43
CA ALA A 416 4.57 -11.66 -35.43
C ALA A 416 3.06 -11.72 -35.71
N MET A 417 2.60 -12.58 -36.62
CA MET A 417 1.16 -12.76 -36.86
C MET A 417 0.44 -13.36 -35.65
N HIS A 418 1.02 -14.38 -35.01
CA HIS A 418 0.46 -14.95 -33.78
C HIS A 418 0.38 -13.92 -32.64
N LEU A 419 1.40 -13.08 -32.49
CA LEU A 419 1.39 -12.03 -31.47
C LEU A 419 0.33 -10.95 -31.76
N ALA A 420 0.06 -10.64 -33.04
CA ALA A 420 -1.04 -9.74 -33.41
C ALA A 420 -2.42 -10.33 -33.05
N GLU A 421 -2.62 -11.63 -33.30
CA GLU A 421 -3.85 -12.35 -32.92
C GLU A 421 -4.03 -12.42 -31.39
N ALA A 422 -2.96 -12.72 -30.66
CA ALA A 422 -2.97 -12.72 -29.19
C ALA A 422 -3.30 -11.33 -28.62
N SER A 423 -2.77 -10.26 -29.24
CA SER A 423 -3.08 -8.88 -28.86
C SER A 423 -4.55 -8.53 -29.08
N GLU A 424 -5.18 -9.02 -30.16
CA GLU A 424 -6.62 -8.83 -30.39
C GLU A 424 -7.46 -9.54 -29.32
N HIS A 425 -7.11 -10.78 -28.98
CA HIS A 425 -7.75 -11.49 -27.87
C HIS A 425 -7.59 -10.75 -26.53
N GLN A 426 -6.38 -10.26 -26.24
CA GLN A 426 -6.13 -9.46 -25.05
C GLN A 426 -7.00 -8.19 -25.02
N ALA A 427 -7.19 -7.52 -26.16
CA ALA A 427 -8.06 -6.35 -26.26
C ALA A 427 -9.53 -6.65 -25.92
N GLN A 428 -10.03 -7.84 -26.25
CA GLN A 428 -11.38 -8.29 -25.87
C GLN A 428 -11.49 -8.55 -24.36
N GLU A 429 -10.50 -9.20 -23.76
CA GLU A 429 -10.46 -9.44 -22.32
C GLU A 429 -10.39 -8.14 -21.52
N ILE A 430 -9.62 -7.15 -21.99
CA ILE A 430 -9.55 -5.82 -21.38
C ILE A 430 -10.91 -5.11 -21.45
N ALA A 431 -11.63 -5.22 -22.56
CA ALA A 431 -12.98 -4.66 -22.69
C ALA A 431 -13.96 -5.33 -21.72
N GLY A 432 -13.88 -6.65 -21.55
CA GLY A 432 -14.66 -7.40 -20.56
C GLY A 432 -14.35 -6.98 -19.12
N ALA A 433 -13.07 -6.86 -18.77
CA ALA A 433 -12.64 -6.38 -17.45
C ALA A 433 -13.12 -4.95 -17.18
N SER A 434 -13.02 -4.06 -18.17
CA SER A 434 -13.48 -2.67 -18.07
C SER A 434 -14.99 -2.57 -17.79
N ALA A 435 -15.78 -3.42 -18.46
CA ALA A 435 -17.22 -3.50 -18.21
C ALA A 435 -17.54 -3.96 -16.77
N ALA A 436 -16.84 -4.99 -16.27
CA ALA A 436 -17.02 -5.49 -14.91
C ALA A 436 -16.61 -4.45 -13.85
N ILE A 437 -15.54 -3.68 -14.09
CA ILE A 437 -15.11 -2.58 -13.21
C ILE A 437 -16.17 -1.47 -13.17
N ASN A 438 -16.78 -1.15 -14.31
CA ASN A 438 -17.84 -0.15 -14.36
C ASN A 438 -19.10 -0.61 -13.60
N GLU A 439 -19.48 -1.89 -13.72
CA GLU A 439 -20.57 -2.47 -12.93
C GLU A 439 -20.25 -2.46 -11.42
N MET A 440 -19.00 -2.75 -11.05
CA MET A 440 -18.51 -2.64 -9.68
C MET A 440 -18.64 -1.21 -9.14
N ALA A 441 -18.27 -0.20 -9.92
CA ALA A 441 -18.41 1.20 -9.52
C ALA A 441 -19.87 1.57 -9.22
N VAL A 442 -20.81 1.14 -10.07
CA VAL A 442 -22.26 1.34 -9.84
C VAL A 442 -22.73 0.64 -8.56
N SER A 443 -22.25 -0.59 -8.31
CA SER A 443 -22.59 -1.34 -7.10
C SER A 443 -22.07 -0.65 -5.84
N ILE A 444 -20.85 -0.11 -5.88
CA ILE A 444 -20.24 0.64 -4.77
C ILE A 444 -21.03 1.92 -4.47
N ASP A 445 -21.47 2.65 -5.50
CA ASP A 445 -22.32 3.83 -5.32
C ASP A 445 -23.64 3.46 -4.62
N GLN A 446 -24.25 2.33 -4.99
CA GLN A 446 -25.46 1.83 -4.32
C GLN A 446 -25.19 1.46 -2.86
N VAL A 447 -24.06 0.83 -2.54
CA VAL A 447 -23.66 0.53 -1.15
C VAL A 447 -23.48 1.82 -0.35
N SER A 448 -22.85 2.83 -0.93
CA SER A 448 -22.67 4.15 -0.31
C SER A 448 -24.02 4.83 -0.01
N ALA A 449 -24.97 4.78 -0.95
CA ALA A 449 -26.32 5.30 -0.76
C ALA A 449 -27.08 4.56 0.35
N ASN A 450 -27.03 3.22 0.34
CA ASN A 450 -27.66 2.39 1.37
C ASN A 450 -27.05 2.62 2.76
N ALA A 451 -25.73 2.83 2.85
CA ALA A 451 -25.06 3.21 4.09
C ALA A 451 -25.58 4.56 4.58
N SER A 452 -25.65 5.58 3.72
CA SER A 452 -26.19 6.90 4.11
C SER A 452 -27.62 6.81 4.64
N GLU A 453 -28.49 6.01 4.01
CA GLU A 453 -29.86 5.81 4.49
C GLU A 453 -29.89 5.08 5.84
N SER A 454 -29.07 4.04 6.01
CA SER A 454 -28.97 3.29 7.25
C SER A 454 -28.47 4.15 8.41
N SER A 455 -27.55 5.10 8.14
CA SER A 455 -27.05 6.06 9.14
C SER A 455 -28.19 6.94 9.65
N ALA A 456 -29.01 7.48 8.73
CA ALA A 456 -30.17 8.29 9.09
C ALA A 456 -31.19 7.50 9.92
N VAL A 457 -31.37 6.20 9.64
CA VAL A 457 -32.23 5.32 10.45
C VAL A 457 -31.64 5.09 11.84
N ALA A 458 -30.33 4.88 11.96
CA ALA A 458 -29.65 4.73 13.24
C ALA A 458 -29.77 5.99 14.12
N GLU A 459 -29.50 7.17 13.55
CA GLU A 459 -29.69 8.47 14.23
C GLU A 459 -31.14 8.69 14.69
N ARG A 460 -32.11 8.30 13.85
CA ARG A 460 -33.52 8.37 14.22
C ARG A 460 -33.86 7.42 15.36
N SER A 461 -33.26 6.23 15.40
CA SER A 461 -33.43 5.28 16.51
C SER A 461 -32.89 5.84 17.82
N VAL A 462 -31.73 6.50 17.81
CA VAL A 462 -31.16 7.22 18.96
C VAL A 462 -32.13 8.28 19.48
N ALA A 463 -32.72 9.08 18.59
CA ALA A 463 -33.69 10.11 18.98
C ALA A 463 -34.96 9.51 19.61
N ILE A 464 -35.44 8.38 19.08
CA ILE A 464 -36.61 7.67 19.62
C ILE A 464 -36.29 7.06 20.99
N ALA A 465 -35.12 6.43 21.16
CA ALA A 465 -34.68 5.85 22.41
C ALA A 465 -34.56 6.92 23.52
N ASN A 466 -33.92 8.05 23.20
CA ASN A 466 -33.83 9.21 24.09
C ASN A 466 -35.20 9.71 24.53
N LYS A 467 -36.14 9.86 23.58
CA LYS A 467 -37.50 10.29 23.92
C LYS A 467 -38.23 9.25 24.78
N GLY A 468 -38.01 7.96 24.51
CA GLY A 468 -38.53 6.87 25.34
C GLY A 468 -37.99 6.94 26.77
N SER A 469 -36.69 7.19 26.93
CA SER A 469 -36.02 7.29 28.24
C SER A 469 -36.61 8.44 29.06
N GLU A 470 -36.84 9.61 28.45
CA GLU A 470 -37.51 10.74 29.10
C GLU A 470 -38.92 10.39 29.63
N VAL A 471 -39.70 9.62 28.84
CA VAL A 471 -41.05 9.17 29.22
C VAL A 471 -40.98 8.16 30.37
N VAL A 472 -40.02 7.25 30.35
CA VAL A 472 -39.78 6.29 31.43
C VAL A 472 -39.37 7.01 32.72
N GLN A 473 -38.45 7.97 32.65
CA GLN A 473 -38.02 8.78 33.80
C GLN A 473 -39.18 9.57 34.42
N SER A 474 -40.06 10.11 33.57
CA SER A 474 -41.29 10.77 34.00
C SER A 474 -42.24 9.80 34.70
N THR A 475 -42.31 8.55 34.24
CA THR A 475 -43.12 7.48 34.82
C THR A 475 -42.59 7.06 36.19
N ILE A 476 -41.28 6.90 36.34
CA ILE A 476 -40.62 6.59 37.62
C ILE A 476 -40.91 7.69 38.65
N SER A 477 -40.74 8.96 38.25
CA SER A 477 -41.07 10.11 39.09
C SER A 477 -42.55 10.12 39.49
N GLY A 478 -43.45 9.74 38.58
CA GLY A 478 -44.87 9.55 38.87
C GLY A 478 -45.13 8.47 39.92
N MET A 479 -44.44 7.32 39.83
CA MET A 479 -44.56 6.23 40.81
C MET A 479 -44.03 6.63 42.19
N ASP A 480 -42.95 7.38 42.25
CA ASP A 480 -42.42 7.91 43.52
C ASP A 480 -43.41 8.86 44.20
N ASN A 481 -44.05 9.76 43.44
CA ASN A 481 -45.12 10.63 43.95
C ASN A 481 -46.32 9.82 44.47
N ILE A 482 -46.74 8.77 43.75
CA ILE A 482 -47.82 7.88 44.20
C ILE A 482 -47.42 7.19 45.50
N ARG A 483 -46.19 6.69 45.61
CA ARG A 483 -45.67 6.05 46.82
C ARG A 483 -45.73 6.99 48.02
N GLU A 484 -45.32 8.24 47.85
CA GLU A 484 -45.36 9.26 48.91
C GLU A 484 -46.79 9.53 49.38
N GLN A 485 -47.75 9.68 48.45
CA GLN A 485 -49.15 9.89 48.81
C GLN A 485 -49.80 8.68 49.48
N ILE A 486 -49.45 7.46 49.09
CA ILE A 486 -49.91 6.25 49.80
C ILE A 486 -49.36 6.24 51.24
N GLN A 487 -48.08 6.56 51.45
CA GLN A 487 -47.50 6.65 52.79
C GLN A 487 -48.15 7.73 53.65
N GLU A 488 -48.42 8.90 53.08
CA GLU A 488 -49.12 9.98 53.79
C GLU A 488 -50.54 9.56 54.18
N THR A 489 -51.25 8.89 53.26
CA THR A 489 -52.60 8.40 53.52
C THR A 489 -52.61 7.28 54.56
N SER A 490 -51.62 6.37 54.53
CA SER A 490 -51.46 5.30 55.53
C SER A 490 -51.23 5.88 56.93
N LYS A 491 -50.42 6.94 57.07
CA LYS A 491 -50.25 7.68 58.34
C LYS A 491 -51.56 8.30 58.84
N ARG A 492 -52.37 8.86 57.94
CA ARG A 492 -53.69 9.44 58.27
C ARG A 492 -54.66 8.36 58.76
N ILE A 493 -54.69 7.20 58.10
CA ILE A 493 -55.54 6.06 58.48
C ILE A 493 -55.08 5.43 59.80
N LYS A 494 -53.78 5.28 60.03
CA LYS A 494 -53.27 4.80 61.33
C LYS A 494 -53.72 5.70 62.50
N ARG A 495 -53.60 7.02 62.35
CA ARG A 495 -54.11 7.97 63.36
C ARG A 495 -55.63 7.87 63.55
N LEU A 496 -56.39 7.57 62.49
CA LEU A 496 -57.82 7.33 62.60
C LEU A 496 -58.12 6.04 63.38
N GLY A 497 -57.33 4.99 63.17
CA GLY A 497 -57.38 3.74 63.94
C GLY A 497 -57.08 3.96 65.42
N GLU A 498 -56.02 4.72 65.73
CA GLU A 498 -55.67 5.12 67.11
C GLU A 498 -56.80 5.91 67.78
N SER A 499 -57.33 6.94 67.12
CA SER A 499 -58.49 7.71 67.62
C SER A 499 -59.72 6.83 67.82
N SER A 500 -59.95 5.84 66.94
CA SER A 500 -61.07 4.91 67.07
C SER A 500 -60.88 3.94 68.24
N GLN A 501 -59.63 3.59 68.59
CA GLN A 501 -59.32 2.83 69.79
C GLN A 501 -59.59 3.64 71.06
N GLU A 502 -59.15 4.90 71.11
CA GLU A 502 -59.45 5.79 72.24
C GLU A 502 -60.95 5.98 72.44
N ILE A 503 -61.72 6.13 71.36
CA ILE A 503 -63.19 6.18 71.43
C ILE A 503 -63.75 4.87 71.99
N GLY A 504 -63.23 3.71 71.56
CA GLY A 504 -63.63 2.40 72.09
C GLY A 504 -63.44 2.30 73.61
N ASP A 505 -62.28 2.75 74.11
CA ASP A 505 -61.97 2.76 75.55
C ASP A 505 -62.92 3.68 76.34
N ILE A 506 -63.23 4.87 75.79
CA ILE A 506 -64.20 5.80 76.37
C ILE A 506 -65.61 5.17 76.40
N ILE A 507 -66.03 4.49 75.33
CA ILE A 507 -67.34 3.85 75.27
C ILE A 507 -67.44 2.73 76.31
N SER A 508 -66.39 1.92 76.49
CA SER A 508 -66.33 0.90 77.55
C SER A 508 -66.51 1.53 78.93
N LEU A 509 -65.83 2.64 79.21
CA LEU A 509 -65.99 3.37 80.47
C LEU A 509 -67.40 3.92 80.67
N ILE A 510 -68.05 4.43 79.61
CA ILE A 510 -69.43 4.95 79.70
C ILE A 510 -70.40 3.79 79.95
N THR A 511 -70.19 2.63 79.34
CA THR A 511 -70.98 1.42 79.63
C THR A 511 -70.83 1.00 81.09
N ASP A 512 -69.60 0.99 81.63
CA ASP A 512 -69.35 0.71 83.06
C ASP A 512 -70.05 1.72 83.99
N ILE A 513 -70.04 3.02 83.64
CA ILE A 513 -70.76 4.07 84.38
C ILE A 513 -72.27 3.87 84.30
N ALA A 514 -72.80 3.52 83.12
CA ALA A 514 -74.22 3.24 82.94
C ALA A 514 -74.66 2.02 83.78
N ASP A 515 -73.86 0.96 83.82
CA ASP A 515 -74.10 -0.22 84.63
C ASP A 515 -74.02 0.09 86.14
N GLN A 516 -73.02 0.88 86.58
CA GLN A 516 -72.97 1.37 87.96
C GLN A 516 -74.18 2.23 88.32
N THR A 517 -74.59 3.12 87.42
CA THR A 517 -75.75 4.00 87.61
C THR A 517 -77.02 3.18 87.73
N ASN A 518 -77.18 2.14 86.91
CA ASN A 518 -78.28 1.19 86.95
C ASN A 518 -78.36 0.47 88.32
N ILE A 519 -77.22 -0.01 88.83
CA ILE A 519 -77.12 -0.64 90.15
C ILE A 519 -77.43 0.36 91.28
N LEU A 520 -76.93 1.58 91.20
CA LEU A 520 -77.18 2.65 92.17
C LEU A 520 -78.67 3.05 92.20
N SER A 521 -79.30 3.20 91.03
CA SER A 521 -80.74 3.49 90.93
C SER A 521 -81.59 2.36 91.47
N LEU A 522 -81.22 1.10 91.21
CA LEU A 522 -81.92 -0.06 91.75
C LEU A 522 -81.83 -0.09 93.28
N ASN A 523 -80.64 0.16 93.85
CA ASN A 523 -80.45 0.26 95.30
C ASN A 523 -81.26 1.42 95.91
N ALA A 524 -81.33 2.56 95.21
CA ALA A 524 -82.15 3.70 95.62
C ALA A 524 -83.66 3.41 95.55
N ALA A 525 -84.12 2.70 94.52
CA ALA A 525 -85.51 2.25 94.38
C ALA A 525 -85.89 1.27 95.50
N ILE A 526 -85.01 0.32 95.85
CA ILE A 526 -85.20 -0.60 96.97
C ILE A 526 -85.30 0.16 98.31
N GLN A 527 -84.38 1.09 98.58
CA GLN A 527 -84.40 1.94 99.78
C GLN A 527 -85.64 2.84 99.85
N ALA A 528 -86.06 3.42 98.72
CA ALA A 528 -87.26 4.23 98.63
C ALA A 528 -88.55 3.41 98.86
N SER A 529 -88.57 2.15 98.40
CA SER A 529 -89.66 1.20 98.68
C SER A 529 -89.70 0.80 100.17
N MET A 530 -88.54 0.65 100.83
CA MET A 530 -88.46 0.40 102.27
C MET A 530 -88.95 1.57 103.14
N ALA A 531 -88.86 2.81 102.66
CA ALA A 531 -89.31 4.01 103.38
C ALA A 531 -90.85 4.27 103.32
N GLY A 532 -91.61 3.43 102.61
CA GLY A 532 -93.08 3.52 102.54
C GLY A 532 -93.58 4.82 101.87
N ASP A 533 -94.65 5.42 102.40
CA ASP A 533 -95.29 6.61 101.81
C ASP A 533 -94.37 7.84 101.72
N ALA A 534 -93.36 7.95 102.59
CA ALA A 534 -92.38 9.05 102.56
C ALA A 534 -91.35 8.92 101.42
N GLY A 535 -91.13 7.70 100.90
CA GLY A 535 -90.14 7.41 99.84
C GLY A 535 -90.72 7.43 98.41
N ARG A 536 -92.03 7.56 98.25
CA ARG A 536 -92.73 7.40 96.97
C ARG A 536 -92.24 8.35 95.86
N GLY A 537 -91.90 9.60 96.20
CA GLY A 537 -91.31 10.55 95.26
C GLY A 537 -89.88 10.17 94.83
N PHE A 538 -89.09 9.59 95.74
CA PHE A 538 -87.74 9.11 95.45
C PHE A 538 -87.75 7.83 94.61
N ALA A 539 -88.72 6.93 94.82
CA ALA A 539 -88.86 5.71 94.03
C ALA A 539 -89.10 5.99 92.54
N VAL A 540 -89.95 6.98 92.22
CA VAL A 540 -90.22 7.38 90.82
C VAL A 540 -88.98 7.95 90.15
N VAL A 541 -88.19 8.76 90.87
CA VAL A 541 -86.92 9.29 90.34
C VAL A 541 -85.91 8.17 90.13
N ALA A 542 -85.82 7.21 91.07
CA ALA A 542 -84.92 6.07 90.95
C ALA A 542 -85.26 5.18 89.74
N ASP A 543 -86.54 4.87 89.51
CA ASP A 543 -86.98 4.12 88.31
C ASP A 543 -86.65 4.86 87.00
N GLU A 544 -86.82 6.19 86.95
CA GLU A 544 -86.49 6.96 85.73
C GLU A 544 -84.97 7.04 85.49
N VAL A 545 -84.15 7.11 86.56
CA VAL A 545 -82.68 7.02 86.46
C VAL A 545 -82.27 5.62 85.98
N GLN A 546 -82.91 4.56 86.48
CA GLN A 546 -82.66 3.19 86.03
C GLN A 546 -82.94 3.03 84.53
N ARG A 547 -84.11 3.51 84.08
CA ARG A 547 -84.51 3.46 82.68
C ARG A 547 -83.58 4.27 81.78
N LEU A 548 -83.07 5.41 82.26
CA LEU A 548 -82.09 6.23 81.54
C LEU A 548 -80.71 5.54 81.46
N ALA A 549 -80.31 4.85 82.52
CA ALA A 549 -79.09 4.05 82.55
C ALA A 549 -79.15 2.87 81.58
N GLU A 550 -80.25 2.11 81.57
CA GLU A 550 -80.48 1.02 80.61
C GLU A 550 -80.49 1.52 79.16
N ARG A 551 -81.12 2.67 78.89
CA ARG A 551 -81.08 3.31 77.56
C ARG A 551 -79.68 3.76 77.16
N SER A 552 -78.89 4.29 78.10
CA SER A 552 -77.50 4.69 77.86
C SER A 552 -76.60 3.49 77.59
N ALA A 553 -76.77 2.40 78.34
CA ALA A 553 -76.08 1.14 78.11
C ALA A 553 -76.42 0.54 76.73
N ALA A 554 -77.70 0.56 76.33
CA ALA A 554 -78.11 0.09 75.00
C ALA A 554 -77.53 0.96 73.87
N ALA A 555 -77.50 2.29 74.03
CA ALA A 555 -76.94 3.21 73.04
C ALA A 555 -75.41 3.09 72.94
N THR A 556 -74.70 2.98 74.06
CA THR A 556 -73.25 2.76 74.06
C THR A 556 -72.87 1.45 73.38
N LYS A 557 -73.64 0.38 73.57
CA LYS A 557 -73.42 -0.91 72.88
C LYS A 557 -73.58 -0.83 71.36
N GLN A 558 -74.49 0.01 70.87
CA GLN A 558 -74.62 0.28 69.43
C GLN A 558 -73.42 1.09 68.90
N ILE A 559 -72.95 2.08 69.66
CA ILE A 559 -71.76 2.86 69.31
C ILE A 559 -70.52 1.97 69.33
N GLU A 560 -70.37 1.08 70.32
CA GLU A 560 -69.28 0.10 70.41
C GLU A 560 -69.21 -0.75 69.14
N ALA A 561 -70.35 -1.27 68.67
CA ALA A 561 -70.42 -2.05 67.43
C ALA A 561 -69.95 -1.22 66.21
N LEU A 562 -70.39 0.04 66.10
CA LEU A 562 -69.96 0.97 65.04
C LEU A 562 -68.45 1.25 65.09
N VAL A 563 -67.91 1.52 66.28
CA VAL A 563 -66.47 1.76 66.48
C VAL A 563 -65.67 0.52 66.09
N LYS A 564 -66.15 -0.67 66.44
CA LYS A 564 -65.50 -1.94 66.08
C LYS A 564 -65.50 -2.19 64.57
N THR A 565 -66.57 -1.81 63.87
CA THR A 565 -66.60 -1.80 62.40
C THR A 565 -65.58 -0.82 61.83
N ILE A 566 -65.53 0.42 62.33
CA ILE A 566 -64.55 1.43 61.89
C ILE A 566 -63.11 0.92 62.09
N GLN A 567 -62.81 0.29 63.23
CA GLN A 567 -61.51 -0.31 63.52
C GLN A 567 -61.12 -1.41 62.52
N ASN A 568 -62.06 -2.30 62.19
CA ASN A 568 -61.84 -3.32 61.16
C ASN A 568 -61.59 -2.69 59.78
N ASP A 569 -62.42 -1.75 59.36
CA ASP A 569 -62.30 -1.07 58.06
C ASP A 569 -60.99 -0.28 57.95
N THR A 570 -60.56 0.38 59.04
CA THR A 570 -59.25 1.08 59.09
C THR A 570 -58.09 0.10 59.00
N ASN A 571 -58.16 -1.05 59.68
CA ASN A 571 -57.12 -2.07 59.58
C ASN A 571 -57.02 -2.67 58.17
N GLU A 572 -58.17 -2.99 57.55
CA GLU A 572 -58.23 -3.48 56.17
C GLU A 572 -57.66 -2.44 55.18
N ALA A 573 -57.99 -1.16 55.37
CA ALA A 573 -57.44 -0.08 54.56
C ALA A 573 -55.92 0.05 54.68
N VAL A 574 -55.34 -0.13 55.89
CA VAL A 574 -53.88 -0.14 56.08
C VAL A 574 -53.24 -1.30 55.33
N ILE A 575 -53.79 -2.52 55.43
CA ILE A 575 -53.29 -3.70 54.71
C ILE A 575 -53.32 -3.46 53.19
N SER A 576 -54.42 -2.93 52.67
CA SER A 576 -54.56 -2.57 51.25
C SER A 576 -53.53 -1.53 50.80
N MET A 577 -53.20 -0.55 51.64
CA MET A 577 -52.16 0.44 51.35
C MET A 577 -50.75 -0.16 51.34
N GLU A 578 -50.43 -1.10 52.24
CA GLU A 578 -49.15 -1.81 52.23
C GLU A 578 -48.99 -2.65 50.95
N GLN A 579 -50.06 -3.35 50.55
CA GLN A 579 -50.08 -4.11 49.31
C GLN A 579 -49.93 -3.20 48.07
N THR A 580 -50.64 -2.07 48.02
CA THR A 580 -50.52 -1.09 46.94
C THR A 580 -49.12 -0.47 46.89
N THR A 581 -48.49 -0.22 48.04
CA THR A 581 -47.09 0.26 48.10
C THR A 581 -46.15 -0.74 47.44
N THR A 582 -46.35 -2.04 47.69
CA THR A 582 -45.55 -3.10 47.07
C THR A 582 -45.71 -3.11 45.55
N GLU A 583 -46.94 -2.97 45.05
CA GLU A 583 -47.21 -2.91 43.60
C GLU A 583 -46.62 -1.65 42.94
N VAL A 584 -46.64 -0.50 43.61
CA VAL A 584 -46.02 0.73 43.10
C VAL A 584 -44.50 0.60 43.02
N VAL A 585 -43.87 0.00 44.04
CA VAL A 585 -42.42 -0.28 44.01
C VAL A 585 -42.08 -1.24 42.88
N ARG A 586 -42.88 -2.30 42.68
CA ARG A 586 -42.72 -3.23 41.56
C ARG A 586 -42.88 -2.52 40.21
N GLY A 587 -43.87 -1.64 40.08
CA GLY A 587 -44.10 -0.83 38.88
C GLY A 587 -42.94 0.13 38.57
N ALA A 588 -42.39 0.80 39.59
CA ALA A 588 -41.22 1.65 39.46
C ALA A 588 -39.99 0.86 38.99
N ARG A 589 -39.79 -0.35 39.52
CA ARG A 589 -38.69 -1.23 39.10
C ARG A 589 -38.83 -1.67 37.63
N LEU A 590 -40.02 -2.09 37.20
CA LEU A 590 -40.26 -2.44 35.80
C LEU A 590 -40.04 -1.26 34.85
N ALA A 591 -40.41 -0.04 35.26
CA ALA A 591 -40.11 1.16 34.50
C ALA A 591 -38.60 1.41 34.43
N GLN A 592 -37.86 1.26 35.53
CA GLN A 592 -36.41 1.36 35.54
C GLN A 592 -35.75 0.36 34.59
N ASP A 593 -36.18 -0.90 34.61
CA ASP A 593 -35.65 -1.95 33.72
C ASP A 593 -35.90 -1.59 32.24
N ALA A 594 -37.07 -1.02 31.91
CA ALA A 594 -37.35 -0.50 30.57
C ALA A 594 -36.46 0.69 30.19
N GLY A 595 -36.06 1.53 31.14
CA GLY A 595 -35.12 2.62 30.96
C GLY A 595 -33.72 2.11 30.57
N VAL A 596 -33.22 1.11 31.28
CA VAL A 596 -31.94 0.46 30.98
C VAL A 596 -31.92 -0.14 29.57
N ALA A 597 -33.01 -0.80 29.16
CA ALA A 597 -33.12 -1.34 27.79
C ALA A 597 -33.10 -0.24 26.71
N LEU A 598 -33.63 0.96 27.00
CA LEU A 598 -33.57 2.09 26.07
C LEU A 598 -32.17 2.70 25.99
N GLU A 599 -31.44 2.77 27.09
CA GLU A 599 -30.01 3.16 27.11
C GLU A 599 -29.16 2.18 26.29
N GLU A 600 -29.44 0.88 26.37
CA GLU A 600 -28.77 -0.13 25.55
C GLU A 600 -29.07 0.07 24.05
N ILE A 601 -30.33 0.33 23.68
CA ILE A 601 -30.72 0.65 22.29
C ILE A 601 -30.00 1.91 21.79
N GLU A 602 -29.87 2.94 22.62
CA GLU A 602 -29.13 4.15 22.28
C GLU A 602 -27.65 3.83 22.00
N SER A 603 -26.99 3.08 22.89
CA SER A 603 -25.59 2.68 22.73
C SER A 603 -25.38 1.87 21.44
N VAL A 604 -26.21 0.85 21.21
CA VAL A 604 -26.13 0.01 20.00
C VAL A 604 -26.40 0.82 18.73
N SER A 605 -27.36 1.76 18.76
CA SER A 605 -27.67 2.60 17.60
C SER A 605 -26.55 3.59 17.29
N ASN A 606 -25.87 4.14 18.30
CA ASN A 606 -24.68 4.98 18.10
C ASN A 606 -23.52 4.19 17.49
N ASN A 607 -23.24 2.99 18.02
CA ASN A 607 -22.22 2.10 17.44
C ASN A 607 -22.56 1.72 15.99
N LEU A 608 -23.84 1.48 15.69
CA LEU A 608 -24.30 1.19 14.34
C LEU A 608 -24.06 2.37 13.39
N ALA A 609 -24.32 3.61 13.83
CA ALA A 609 -24.05 4.81 13.04
C ALA A 609 -22.55 4.96 12.72
N GLU A 610 -21.66 4.69 13.68
CA GLU A 610 -20.21 4.69 13.47
C GLU A 610 -19.76 3.63 12.46
N LEU A 611 -20.24 2.39 12.60
CA LEU A 611 -19.94 1.30 11.66
C LEU A 611 -20.40 1.64 10.24
N ILE A 612 -21.58 2.24 10.11
CA ILE A 612 -22.11 2.68 8.81
C ILE A 612 -21.27 3.81 8.21
N GLN A 613 -20.79 4.75 9.02
CA GLN A 613 -19.88 5.80 8.57
C GLN A 613 -18.58 5.21 8.02
N ASN A 614 -18.05 4.17 8.66
CA ASN A 614 -16.88 3.43 8.18
C ASN A 614 -17.16 2.70 6.85
N ILE A 615 -18.34 2.07 6.70
CA ILE A 615 -18.76 1.45 5.44
C ILE A 615 -18.83 2.51 4.32
N SER A 616 -19.42 3.67 4.59
CA SER A 616 -19.49 4.77 3.62
C SER A 616 -18.11 5.28 3.20
N ASN A 617 -17.16 5.37 4.14
CA ASN A 617 -15.79 5.76 3.84
C ASN A 617 -15.08 4.69 2.99
N ALA A 618 -15.21 3.41 3.34
CA ALA A 618 -14.65 2.30 2.59
C ALA A 618 -15.22 2.23 1.17
N ALA A 619 -16.54 2.41 1.01
CA ALA A 619 -17.19 2.47 -0.29
C ALA A 619 -16.64 3.63 -1.16
N ARG A 620 -16.47 4.83 -0.59
CA ARG A 620 -15.86 5.96 -1.32
C ARG A 620 -14.43 5.65 -1.79
N GLN A 621 -13.63 4.99 -0.96
CA GLN A 621 -12.27 4.58 -1.33
C GLN A 621 -12.27 3.49 -2.42
N GLN A 622 -13.19 2.52 -2.34
CA GLN A 622 -13.37 1.51 -3.38
C GLN A 622 -13.82 2.13 -4.72
N ALA A 623 -14.71 3.12 -4.70
CA ALA A 623 -15.13 3.82 -5.92
C ALA A 623 -13.96 4.55 -6.57
N SER A 624 -13.13 5.24 -5.78
CA SER A 624 -11.89 5.87 -6.27
C SER A 624 -10.94 4.84 -6.89
N SER A 625 -10.78 3.69 -6.23
CA SER A 625 -9.92 2.61 -6.71
C SER A 625 -10.44 2.00 -8.02
N ALA A 626 -11.74 1.74 -8.12
CA ALA A 626 -12.38 1.30 -9.36
C ALA A 626 -12.18 2.30 -10.51
N GLY A 627 -12.26 3.61 -10.21
CA GLY A 627 -11.93 4.68 -11.17
C GLY A 627 -10.48 4.60 -11.67
N HIS A 628 -9.52 4.39 -10.78
CA HIS A 628 -8.10 4.21 -11.17
C HIS A 628 -7.87 2.95 -12.00
N ILE A 629 -8.50 1.82 -11.64
CA ILE A 629 -8.39 0.57 -12.40
C ILE A 629 -9.00 0.75 -13.79
N SER A 630 -10.17 1.41 -13.90
CA SER A 630 -10.80 1.72 -15.18
C SER A 630 -9.89 2.57 -16.08
N ASN A 631 -9.26 3.61 -15.53
CA ASN A 631 -8.28 4.40 -16.28
C ASN A 631 -7.07 3.57 -16.72
N THR A 632 -6.58 2.69 -15.86
CA THR A 632 -5.47 1.78 -16.18
C THR A 632 -5.84 0.83 -17.32
N MET A 633 -7.07 0.28 -17.32
CA MET A 633 -7.55 -0.58 -18.41
C MET A 633 -7.62 0.16 -19.74
N ASN A 634 -8.03 1.44 -19.75
CA ASN A 634 -7.99 2.25 -20.96
C ASN A 634 -6.57 2.42 -21.51
N VAL A 635 -5.57 2.63 -20.64
CA VAL A 635 -4.16 2.72 -21.04
C VAL A 635 -3.66 1.38 -21.58
N ILE A 636 -4.01 0.26 -20.92
CA ILE A 636 -3.63 -1.07 -21.41
C ILE A 636 -4.30 -1.35 -22.77
N GLN A 637 -5.55 -0.94 -22.98
CA GLN A 637 -6.25 -1.06 -24.26
C GLN A 637 -5.49 -0.32 -25.37
N GLU A 638 -5.02 0.90 -25.10
CA GLU A 638 -4.23 1.70 -26.04
C GLU A 638 -2.89 1.01 -26.37
N ILE A 639 -2.15 0.57 -25.35
CA ILE A 639 -0.88 -0.16 -25.53
C ILE A 639 -1.10 -1.44 -26.34
N THR A 640 -2.17 -2.18 -26.06
CA THR A 640 -2.52 -3.41 -26.79
C THR A 640 -2.81 -3.11 -28.25
N SER A 641 -3.53 -2.02 -28.53
CA SER A 641 -3.80 -1.57 -29.90
C SER A 641 -2.52 -1.17 -30.64
N GLN A 642 -1.65 -0.41 -29.99
CA GLN A 642 -0.34 -0.02 -30.56
C GLN A 642 0.55 -1.25 -30.80
N THR A 643 0.53 -2.21 -29.88
CA THR A 643 1.27 -3.48 -30.01
C THR A 643 0.76 -4.25 -31.21
N SER A 644 -0.56 -4.47 -31.34
CA SER A 644 -1.15 -5.15 -32.50
C SER A 644 -0.76 -4.48 -33.83
N ALA A 645 -0.84 -3.14 -33.90
CA ALA A 645 -0.44 -2.37 -35.07
C ALA A 645 1.07 -2.51 -35.38
N GLY A 646 1.93 -2.36 -34.38
CA GLY A 646 3.38 -2.49 -34.52
C GLY A 646 3.81 -3.90 -34.92
N THR A 647 3.15 -4.92 -34.39
CA THR A 647 3.41 -6.32 -34.73
C THR A 647 3.00 -6.63 -36.17
N THR A 648 1.85 -6.10 -36.61
CA THR A 648 1.40 -6.18 -38.01
C THR A 648 2.38 -5.49 -38.97
N ALA A 649 2.91 -4.32 -38.60
CA ALA A 649 3.93 -3.62 -39.37
C ALA A 649 5.27 -4.40 -39.43
N THR A 650 5.63 -5.06 -38.33
CA THR A 650 6.81 -5.93 -38.25
C THR A 650 6.64 -7.14 -39.15
N ALA A 651 5.51 -7.85 -39.10
CA ALA A 651 5.20 -8.98 -39.97
C ALA A 651 5.30 -8.61 -41.46
N LYS A 652 4.86 -7.39 -41.83
CA LYS A 652 5.01 -6.87 -43.19
C LYS A 652 6.47 -6.60 -43.56
N SER A 653 7.24 -5.98 -42.68
CA SER A 653 8.65 -5.65 -42.92
C SER A 653 9.51 -6.90 -43.06
N ILE A 654 9.25 -7.91 -42.23
CA ILE A 654 9.89 -9.23 -42.31
C ILE A 654 9.50 -9.97 -43.60
N GLY A 655 8.24 -9.84 -44.04
CA GLY A 655 7.83 -10.34 -45.36
C GLY A 655 8.66 -9.76 -46.50
N ASN A 656 8.92 -8.46 -46.48
CA ASN A 656 9.80 -7.81 -47.47
C ASN A 656 11.25 -8.33 -47.37
N LEU A 657 11.75 -8.61 -46.16
CA LEU A 657 13.09 -9.13 -45.96
C LEU A 657 13.24 -10.56 -46.50
N ALA A 658 12.23 -11.41 -46.33
CA ALA A 658 12.16 -12.72 -46.97
C ALA A 658 12.20 -12.62 -48.50
N GLU A 659 11.50 -11.63 -49.07
CA GLU A 659 11.52 -11.35 -50.51
C GLU A 659 12.88 -10.85 -50.99
N MET A 660 13.54 -9.96 -50.25
CA MET A 660 14.91 -9.51 -50.53
C MET A 660 15.92 -10.65 -50.49
N ALA A 661 15.81 -11.57 -49.52
CA ALA A 661 16.65 -12.75 -49.45
C ALA A 661 16.44 -13.67 -50.67
N ASN A 662 15.20 -13.83 -51.13
CA ASN A 662 14.91 -14.56 -52.37
C ASN A 662 15.51 -13.87 -53.61
N MET A 663 15.41 -12.53 -53.71
CA MET A 663 16.04 -11.77 -54.81
C MET A 663 17.57 -11.86 -54.80
N LEU A 664 18.19 -11.86 -53.61
CA LEU A 664 19.64 -12.06 -53.46
C LEU A 664 20.05 -13.46 -53.96
N ARG A 665 19.28 -14.49 -53.59
CA ARG A 665 19.49 -15.87 -54.06
C ARG A 665 19.37 -15.96 -55.58
N GLU A 666 18.38 -15.31 -56.17
CA GLU A 666 18.18 -15.26 -57.62
C GLU A 666 19.33 -14.53 -58.34
N SER A 667 19.85 -13.45 -57.74
CA SER A 667 20.98 -12.68 -58.29
C SER A 667 22.29 -13.48 -58.32
N VAL A 668 22.49 -14.40 -57.37
CA VAL A 668 23.67 -15.28 -57.37
C VAL A 668 23.47 -16.59 -58.13
N ALA A 669 22.23 -16.96 -58.46
CA ALA A 669 21.92 -18.16 -59.25
C ALA A 669 22.43 -18.11 -60.70
N GLY A 670 22.78 -16.91 -61.19
CA GLY A 670 23.46 -16.74 -62.48
C GLY A 670 24.89 -17.28 -62.52
N PHE A 671 25.53 -17.48 -61.36
CA PHE A 671 26.86 -18.09 -61.28
C PHE A 671 26.76 -19.62 -61.23
N LYS A 672 27.39 -20.31 -62.18
CA LYS A 672 27.42 -21.78 -62.19
C LYS A 672 28.53 -22.29 -61.28
N LEU A 673 28.15 -22.97 -60.21
CA LEU A 673 29.08 -23.66 -59.34
C LEU A 673 29.34 -25.08 -59.83
N PRO A 674 30.54 -25.65 -59.61
CA PRO A 674 30.79 -27.05 -59.92
C PRO A 674 29.85 -27.92 -59.08
N GLU A 675 29.22 -28.93 -59.70
CA GLU A 675 28.42 -29.93 -58.98
C GLU A 675 29.32 -30.62 -57.95
N SER A 676 29.24 -30.13 -56.71
CA SER A 676 29.95 -30.72 -55.60
C SER A 676 29.23 -32.02 -55.26
N GLY A 677 29.90 -33.14 -55.49
CA GLY A 677 29.39 -34.46 -55.18
C GLY A 677 28.89 -34.53 -53.74
N LEU A 678 27.64 -34.97 -53.60
CA LEU A 678 27.00 -35.36 -52.34
C LEU A 678 27.93 -36.24 -51.50
N MET A 679 28.64 -35.65 -50.54
CA MET A 679 29.10 -36.37 -49.35
C MET A 679 28.10 -36.10 -48.24
N SER A 680 27.17 -37.04 -48.10
CA SER A 680 26.35 -37.20 -46.91
C SER A 680 27.26 -37.39 -45.69
N VAL A 681 27.50 -36.33 -44.93
CA VAL A 681 27.99 -36.46 -43.56
C VAL A 681 26.79 -36.79 -42.69
N HIS A 682 26.61 -38.08 -42.47
CA HIS A 682 25.83 -38.62 -41.38
C HIS A 682 26.57 -38.27 -40.07
N SER A 683 26.02 -37.35 -39.28
CA SER A 683 26.35 -37.21 -37.86
C SER A 683 25.06 -37.20 -37.07
N GLY A 684 24.86 -38.27 -36.30
CA GLY A 684 23.68 -38.46 -35.47
C GLY A 684 23.58 -37.43 -34.35
N ILE A 685 22.34 -37.00 -34.12
CA ILE A 685 21.81 -36.67 -32.82
C ILE A 685 20.46 -37.38 -32.78
N ASP A 686 20.44 -38.54 -32.12
CA ASP A 686 19.21 -39.16 -31.61
C ASP A 686 18.69 -38.31 -30.44
N ASP A 687 17.36 -38.29 -30.33
CA ASP A 687 16.56 -38.21 -29.12
C ASP A 687 16.85 -37.11 -28.08
N GLU A 688 16.07 -36.04 -28.11
CA GLU A 688 15.33 -35.54 -26.94
C GLU A 688 14.39 -34.39 -27.35
N GLN A 689 13.11 -34.72 -27.61
CA GLN A 689 12.00 -33.77 -27.44
C GLN A 689 10.69 -34.55 -27.32
N ASP A 690 10.53 -35.20 -26.17
CA ASP A 690 9.23 -35.42 -25.53
C ASP A 690 9.29 -34.66 -24.19
N ALA A 691 8.23 -33.88 -23.91
CA ALA A 691 7.97 -33.05 -22.72
C ALA A 691 8.53 -31.60 -22.70
N LEU A 692 7.73 -30.65 -23.19
CA LEU A 692 6.95 -29.71 -22.34
C LEU A 692 5.91 -28.95 -23.16
#